data_AF-B8AU28-F1
#
_entry.id   AF-B8AU28-F1
#
_cell.length_a   1.000
_cell.length_b   1.000
_cell.length_c   1.000
_cell.angle_alpha   90.00
_cell.angle_beta   90.00
_cell.angle_gamma   90.00
#
_symmetry.space_group_name_H-M   'P 1'
#
loop_
_entity.id
_entity.type
_entity.pdbx_description
1 polymer ?
#
loop_
_entity_poly.entity_id
_entity_poly.type
_entity_poly.pdbx_seq_one_letter_code
_entity_poly.pdbx_strand_id
1 'polypeptide(L)'
;MVVREPVAMEIPAVESSAAGRMPPRIRRRLLEGSRVGGGAPTSAEEIEAKLKEAELRRQQFHEWVSCKARKKPRSPSWSSQEEDQGQRLEAKLQAAEQKRLSLLAKAQNRLAKLDELRQAAKNIVEMRIEKEREELGTRVESRVRQAEANRMRLLHAHMQKRAAMKERTARSLVRKQTSERKYTERVKSLILQKRNAAEKKRLALLEAEKRKAQARILHIQRAAKTVCSKRESERRQLQEQLESKLQKAKRQRAEYLKQRVSPRSSAHADYIKHAEFLSTKLARCWKRFLKSNKTTYALVQAYDALGINEMSVKSMPFENLAMLMESPTTLQTTKAVLDRFEKRLLLSQPTGSSSAENIDHLLKRLGSPKRKAPASRSRVAAKKPAKGSETSKLSRYSLRVVLCSYMILAHPGAVLSGQGEKENLLMESAENFVKEFELLVKTVLDRPGGASTQSTDAASQKKFRTQLAAFDKAWCAYLYHFVVWKLKDAKSLEQDLVRAACKLELSMMQTCKLSSDGQSHDLSHDMKAIQKQVTDDQKLLREKIQHLSGDAGIERMNSALSDTRSKFFEAKENGNPLATSVANVSTPLSINSSGQVPNPTSKPTVEGSSFTAQSLPGAASSSSSTSPMKPPTDNEQMVNEMLHEDDVSFARNSDNVSSAEKDFQAKVKATMEKAFWDLVTDSMRGDKPDNSQLINLVKEVRNSLHELASNELKEEILENIDLEILSQVLQSGSQDTRYLGQILQYSLDMVRKLSAPAKEDDMKRSHEKLLNELAASSEVNDNGISSFVIAVIKGLRFTLEEIKQLQTEVSKARIQLMQPIIKGSAGVEYLQKAFTDRYGPPANASVSLPITKQWVSATKSIVEQEWSSHLESLQALPADHAQHVVPVLRAGHGAPAPQASSSAASSSGLPECKGEKIDKLTRVGLLQLISNVEGLNMQSTPETFQINLLRLRAVQDQFQKVIVIATSMLVLRQVLMSKIAPPELQNTISELYDALVKLLDNNADASTREIVEAMTRSLASVGSLPEEQIQDTTELATKMLLKSLQAGDIVFGKVSRAVYFAFRGVVLGGGAKGKKLAEAPLRRLGTAKLADRVVKAGEVLIKMAVISEKVHGPWYKALAL
;
A
#
# COMPACT_ATOMS: atom_id res chain seq x y z
N MET A 1 86.90 -39.71 -37.29
CA MET A 1 86.76 -38.91 -38.54
C MET A 1 85.43 -38.17 -38.50
N VAL A 2 85.05 -37.50 -39.60
CA VAL A 2 83.79 -36.75 -39.79
C VAL A 2 83.71 -35.44 -38.97
N VAL A 3 84.35 -34.43 -39.56
CA VAL A 3 83.87 -33.05 -39.75
C VAL A 3 82.61 -32.66 -38.96
N ARG A 4 82.74 -31.64 -38.10
CA ARG A 4 81.60 -30.90 -37.54
C ARG A 4 81.24 -29.74 -38.47
N GLU A 5 80.14 -29.86 -39.20
CA GLU A 5 79.51 -28.71 -39.85
C GLU A 5 78.69 -27.91 -38.82
N PRO A 6 78.82 -26.57 -38.76
CA PRO A 6 78.08 -25.75 -37.80
C PRO A 6 76.63 -25.49 -38.28
N VAL A 7 75.66 -25.98 -37.52
CA VAL A 7 74.24 -25.67 -37.74
C VAL A 7 73.94 -24.23 -37.31
N ALA A 8 73.49 -23.40 -38.24
CA ALA A 8 72.93 -22.09 -37.93
C ALA A 8 71.51 -22.24 -37.36
N MET A 9 71.16 -21.42 -36.35
CA MET A 9 69.84 -21.42 -35.71
C MET A 9 69.38 -19.99 -35.46
N GLU A 10 68.41 -19.52 -36.25
CA GLU A 10 67.71 -18.26 -35.99
C GLU A 10 66.46 -18.50 -35.13
N ILE A 11 66.24 -17.64 -34.14
CA ILE A 11 64.98 -17.52 -33.39
C ILE A 11 64.67 -16.00 -33.21
N PRO A 12 63.75 -15.41 -34.01
CA PRO A 12 63.32 -14.01 -33.90
C PRO A 12 62.16 -13.87 -32.87
N ALA A 13 61.52 -12.72 -32.59
CA ALA A 13 61.36 -11.42 -33.28
C ALA A 13 61.25 -10.28 -32.20
N VAL A 14 60.82 -9.01 -32.39
CA VAL A 14 60.03 -8.29 -33.41
C VAL A 14 60.57 -6.85 -33.60
N GLU A 15 60.10 -6.18 -34.65
CA GLU A 15 60.28 -4.78 -35.08
C GLU A 15 59.74 -3.73 -34.06
N SER A 16 60.00 -2.41 -34.14
CA SER A 16 60.34 -1.60 -35.33
C SER A 16 61.06 -0.27 -35.02
N SER A 17 62.04 0.09 -35.88
CA SER A 17 62.50 1.45 -36.28
C SER A 17 62.89 2.51 -35.22
N ALA A 18 63.96 3.32 -35.37
CA ALA A 18 65.10 3.28 -36.29
C ALA A 18 66.23 4.21 -35.77
N ALA A 19 67.46 3.97 -36.26
CA ALA A 19 68.60 4.89 -36.39
C ALA A 19 69.06 5.71 -35.16
N GLY A 20 70.33 5.51 -34.76
CA GLY A 20 70.96 6.18 -33.63
C GLY A 20 70.91 7.72 -33.67
N ARG A 21 70.54 8.33 -32.54
CA ARG A 21 70.51 9.79 -32.38
C ARG A 21 71.88 10.35 -32.00
N MET A 22 72.37 11.31 -32.77
CA MET A 22 73.43 12.21 -32.31
C MET A 22 73.03 12.93 -31.00
N PRO A 23 73.99 13.28 -30.12
CA PRO A 23 73.72 14.01 -28.89
C PRO A 23 72.87 15.28 -29.10
N PRO A 24 71.86 15.56 -28.23
CA PRO A 24 70.89 16.63 -28.47
C PRO A 24 71.49 18.02 -28.71
N ARG A 25 72.62 18.36 -28.07
CA ARG A 25 73.34 19.63 -28.29
C ARG A 25 73.84 19.78 -29.74
N ILE A 26 74.34 18.72 -30.36
CA ILE A 26 74.87 18.76 -31.73
C ILE A 26 73.71 18.81 -32.74
N ARG A 27 72.70 17.95 -32.56
CA ARG A 27 71.50 17.96 -33.42
C ARG A 27 70.75 19.30 -33.35
N ARG A 28 70.69 19.93 -32.16
CA ARG A 28 70.09 21.25 -32.00
C ARG A 28 70.91 22.33 -32.71
N ARG A 29 72.24 22.40 -32.51
CA ARG A 29 73.11 23.36 -33.23
C ARG A 29 73.03 23.22 -34.75
N LEU A 30 73.00 22.00 -35.29
CA LEU A 30 72.88 21.77 -36.74
C LEU A 30 71.50 22.15 -37.31
N LEU A 31 70.42 22.05 -36.52
CA LEU A 31 69.09 22.50 -36.93
C LEU A 31 68.87 24.01 -36.75
N GLU A 32 69.46 24.62 -35.71
CA GLU A 32 69.44 26.06 -35.47
C GLU A 32 70.29 26.82 -36.51
N GLY A 33 71.42 26.24 -36.93
CA GLY A 33 72.23 26.74 -38.05
C GLY A 33 71.51 26.74 -39.40
N SER A 34 70.38 26.04 -39.53
CA SER A 34 69.50 26.10 -40.71
C SER A 34 68.43 27.22 -40.62
N ARG A 35 68.42 28.04 -39.56
CA ARG A 35 67.48 29.17 -39.39
C ARG A 35 68.10 30.52 -39.06
N VAL A 36 69.41 30.58 -38.79
CA VAL A 36 70.17 31.85 -38.79
C VAL A 36 71.45 31.66 -39.59
N GLY A 37 71.49 32.29 -40.76
CA GLY A 37 72.69 32.65 -41.53
C GLY A 37 73.90 31.71 -41.40
N GLY A 38 73.81 30.48 -41.90
CA GLY A 38 74.99 29.83 -42.46
C GLY A 38 75.54 30.75 -43.55
N GLY A 39 76.77 31.24 -43.37
CA GLY A 39 77.35 32.23 -44.28
C GLY A 39 77.42 31.68 -45.70
N ALA A 40 76.63 32.27 -46.61
CA ALA A 40 76.88 32.14 -48.04
C ALA A 40 78.32 32.60 -48.34
N PRO A 41 78.96 32.12 -49.43
CA PRO A 41 80.14 32.81 -49.93
C PRO A 41 79.77 34.28 -50.15
N THR A 42 80.43 35.18 -49.43
CA THR A 42 80.13 36.63 -49.44
C THR A 42 80.05 37.09 -50.89
N SER A 43 78.91 37.63 -51.30
CA SER A 43 78.69 37.94 -52.72
C SER A 43 79.75 38.93 -53.21
N ALA A 44 80.04 38.90 -54.51
CA ALA A 44 80.96 39.88 -55.11
C ALA A 44 80.54 41.31 -54.73
N GLU A 45 79.24 41.58 -54.69
CA GLU A 45 78.64 42.85 -54.26
C GLU A 45 78.90 43.18 -52.77
N GLU A 46 78.86 42.22 -51.85
CA GLU A 46 79.20 42.44 -50.44
C GLU A 46 80.68 42.79 -50.25
N ILE A 47 81.56 42.12 -51.01
CA ILE A 47 83.01 42.40 -51.00
C ILE A 47 83.25 43.78 -51.61
N GLU A 48 82.63 44.08 -52.76
CA GLU A 48 82.78 45.34 -53.46
C GLU A 48 82.18 46.52 -52.67
N ALA A 49 81.08 46.31 -51.94
CA ALA A 49 80.52 47.30 -51.03
C ALA A 49 81.47 47.62 -49.87
N LYS A 50 82.08 46.60 -49.24
CA LYS A 50 83.08 46.79 -48.18
C LYS A 50 84.36 47.45 -48.71
N LEU A 51 84.76 47.15 -49.94
CA LEU A 51 85.87 47.83 -50.62
C LEU A 51 85.54 49.29 -50.96
N LYS A 52 84.36 49.59 -51.51
CA LYS A 52 83.88 50.95 -51.78
C LYS A 52 83.73 51.78 -50.50
N GLU A 53 83.30 51.17 -49.40
CA GLU A 53 83.24 51.82 -48.08
C GLU A 53 84.65 52.04 -47.49
N ALA A 54 85.61 51.15 -47.71
CA ALA A 54 87.02 51.39 -47.38
C ALA A 54 87.64 52.50 -48.24
N GLU A 55 87.26 52.58 -49.52
CA GLU A 55 87.67 53.63 -50.45
C GLU A 55 87.13 54.99 -50.03
N LEU A 56 85.86 55.07 -49.63
CA LEU A 56 85.26 56.29 -49.09
C LEU A 56 85.97 56.76 -47.81
N ARG A 57 86.31 55.85 -46.90
CA ARG A 57 87.12 56.17 -45.70
C ARG A 57 88.51 56.68 -46.08
N ARG A 58 89.18 56.08 -47.07
CA ARG A 58 90.46 56.56 -47.60
C ARG A 58 90.33 57.97 -48.19
N GLN A 59 89.32 58.21 -49.02
CA GLN A 59 89.06 59.53 -49.61
C GLN A 59 88.82 60.61 -48.53
N GLN A 60 87.94 60.34 -47.56
CA GLN A 60 87.68 61.25 -46.43
C GLN A 60 88.94 61.52 -45.59
N PHE A 61 89.80 60.52 -45.40
CA PHE A 61 91.09 60.69 -44.73
C PHE A 61 92.06 61.55 -45.54
N HIS A 62 92.21 61.29 -46.85
CA HIS A 62 93.03 62.12 -47.74
C HIS A 62 92.52 63.56 -47.81
N GLU A 63 91.21 63.78 -47.89
CA GLU A 63 90.59 65.11 -47.90
C GLU A 63 90.79 65.86 -46.58
N TRP A 64 90.70 65.16 -45.43
CA TRP A 64 91.04 65.72 -44.11
C TRP A 64 92.53 66.09 -44.00
N VAL A 65 93.43 65.24 -44.49
CA VAL A 65 94.87 65.53 -44.57
C VAL A 65 95.14 66.71 -45.51
N SER A 66 94.48 66.79 -46.67
CA SER A 66 94.60 67.92 -47.60
C SER A 66 94.10 69.23 -46.98
N CYS A 67 92.98 69.21 -46.25
CA CYS A 67 92.49 70.35 -45.48
C CYS A 67 93.47 70.82 -44.39
N LYS A 68 94.26 69.89 -43.81
CA LYS A 68 95.35 70.21 -42.87
C LYS A 68 96.62 70.72 -43.55
N ALA A 69 96.92 70.25 -44.76
CA ALA A 69 98.13 70.58 -45.51
C ALA A 69 98.04 71.92 -46.28
N ARG A 70 96.83 72.40 -46.57
CA ARG A 70 96.62 73.76 -47.12
C ARG A 70 97.12 74.80 -46.11
N LYS A 71 98.17 75.56 -46.48
CA LYS A 71 98.53 76.80 -45.79
C LYS A 71 97.29 77.68 -45.69
N LYS A 72 96.98 78.19 -44.48
CA LYS A 72 95.84 79.10 -44.28
C LYS A 72 95.95 80.26 -45.29
N PRO A 73 94.84 80.68 -45.95
CA PRO A 73 94.87 81.89 -46.76
C PRO A 73 95.29 83.07 -45.87
N ARG A 74 96.20 83.90 -46.38
CA ARG A 74 96.70 85.08 -45.67
C ARG A 74 95.52 86.03 -45.44
N SER A 75 95.25 86.37 -44.18
CA SER A 75 94.13 87.24 -43.80
C SER A 75 94.18 88.55 -44.60
N PRO A 76 93.05 89.05 -45.13
CA PRO A 76 92.98 90.40 -45.69
C PRO A 76 93.35 91.40 -44.59
N SER A 77 94.43 92.15 -44.79
CA SER A 77 94.78 93.30 -43.97
C SER A 77 94.02 94.50 -44.52
N TRP A 78 92.86 94.78 -43.93
CA TRP A 78 92.11 96.02 -44.19
C TRP A 78 91.77 96.69 -42.85
N SER A 79 92.00 97.99 -42.82
CA SER A 79 91.92 98.85 -41.65
C SER A 79 90.53 99.46 -41.47
N SER A 80 90.36 100.18 -40.35
CA SER A 80 89.51 101.37 -40.23
C SER A 80 88.07 101.28 -40.76
N GLN A 81 87.14 100.88 -39.88
CA GLN A 81 86.02 101.75 -39.52
C GLN A 81 85.40 101.35 -38.17
N GLU A 82 84.86 102.34 -37.46
CA GLU A 82 84.21 102.18 -36.17
C GLU A 82 82.70 101.96 -36.37
N GLU A 83 82.27 100.69 -36.40
CA GLU A 83 80.85 100.32 -36.38
C GLU A 83 80.62 99.12 -35.44
N ASP A 84 79.47 99.16 -34.75
CA ASP A 84 79.12 98.45 -33.52
C ASP A 84 79.81 97.12 -33.19
N GLN A 85 80.48 97.10 -32.02
CA GLN A 85 80.77 95.85 -31.31
C GLN A 85 79.49 95.13 -30.85
N GLY A 86 78.41 95.88 -30.59
CA GLY A 86 77.09 95.35 -30.19
C GLY A 86 76.50 94.41 -31.24
N GLN A 87 76.36 94.89 -32.49
CA GLN A 87 75.86 94.09 -33.62
C GLN A 87 76.68 92.80 -33.84
N ARG A 88 78.01 92.86 -33.65
CA ARG A 88 78.90 91.68 -33.71
C ARG A 88 78.73 90.70 -32.53
N LEU A 89 78.30 91.16 -31.37
CA LEU A 89 77.92 90.30 -30.24
C LEU A 89 76.54 89.69 -30.46
N GLU A 90 75.58 90.47 -30.95
CA GLU A 90 74.23 90.03 -31.25
C GLU A 90 74.23 88.94 -32.33
N ALA A 91 74.91 89.15 -33.46
CA ALA A 91 75.06 88.14 -34.51
C ALA A 91 75.72 86.83 -34.00
N LYS A 92 76.63 86.91 -33.02
CA LYS A 92 77.21 85.73 -32.36
C LYS A 92 76.22 85.04 -31.42
N LEU A 93 75.39 85.79 -30.69
CA LEU A 93 74.34 85.24 -29.83
C LEU A 93 73.26 84.55 -30.67
N GLN A 94 72.77 85.21 -31.73
CA GLN A 94 71.82 84.64 -32.69
C GLN A 94 72.38 83.36 -33.33
N ALA A 95 73.65 83.36 -33.77
CA ALA A 95 74.29 82.16 -34.32
C ALA A 95 74.48 81.04 -33.26
N ALA A 96 74.76 81.39 -32.01
CA ALA A 96 74.85 80.43 -30.90
C ALA A 96 73.48 79.84 -30.53
N GLU A 97 72.42 80.65 -30.58
CA GLU A 97 71.04 80.21 -30.35
C GLU A 97 70.54 79.31 -31.49
N GLN A 98 70.70 79.71 -32.76
CA GLN A 98 70.42 78.86 -33.92
C GLN A 98 71.17 77.52 -33.82
N LYS A 99 72.44 77.54 -33.39
CA LYS A 99 73.22 76.33 -33.13
C LYS A 99 72.62 75.50 -32.00
N ARG A 100 72.21 76.11 -30.88
CA ARG A 100 71.54 75.43 -29.74
C ARG A 100 70.23 74.77 -30.18
N LEU A 101 69.38 75.50 -30.91
CA LEU A 101 68.13 74.99 -31.48
C LEU A 101 68.39 73.83 -32.46
N SER A 102 69.41 73.94 -33.32
CA SER A 102 69.78 72.85 -34.23
C SER A 102 70.24 71.57 -33.52
N LEU A 103 70.87 71.70 -32.34
CA LEU A 103 71.29 70.56 -31.51
C LEU A 103 70.11 69.95 -30.76
N LEU A 104 69.21 70.77 -30.24
CA LEU A 104 67.95 70.31 -29.62
C LEU A 104 67.07 69.57 -30.62
N ALA A 105 66.87 70.11 -31.83
CA ALA A 105 66.13 69.46 -32.90
C ALA A 105 66.77 68.12 -33.32
N LYS A 106 68.11 68.05 -33.41
CA LYS A 106 68.83 66.78 -33.67
C LYS A 106 68.67 65.76 -32.53
N ALA A 107 68.63 66.21 -31.28
CA ALA A 107 68.40 65.34 -30.13
C ALA A 107 66.94 64.83 -30.09
N GLN A 108 65.95 65.69 -30.33
CA GLN A 108 64.53 65.34 -30.44
C GLN A 108 64.29 64.35 -31.58
N ASN A 109 64.83 64.60 -32.77
CA ASN A 109 64.73 63.69 -33.92
C ASN A 109 65.40 62.33 -33.66
N ARG A 110 66.47 62.28 -32.85
CA ARG A 110 67.08 61.00 -32.41
C ARG A 110 66.19 60.28 -31.40
N LEU A 111 65.54 61.01 -30.48
CA LEU A 111 64.65 60.43 -29.48
C LEU A 111 63.37 59.86 -30.13
N ALA A 112 62.77 60.60 -31.07
CA ALA A 112 61.61 60.16 -31.84
C ALA A 112 61.89 58.83 -32.57
N LYS A 113 63.00 58.72 -33.30
CA LYS A 113 63.41 57.48 -33.98
C LYS A 113 63.65 56.30 -33.03
N LEU A 114 64.10 56.56 -31.80
CA LEU A 114 64.25 55.50 -30.79
C LEU A 114 62.91 55.05 -30.23
N ASP A 115 61.90 55.92 -30.15
CA ASP A 115 60.55 55.54 -29.74
C ASP A 115 59.77 54.87 -30.88
N GLU A 116 59.91 55.31 -32.13
CA GLU A 116 59.42 54.59 -33.32
C GLU A 116 59.90 53.14 -33.34
N LEU A 117 61.20 52.91 -33.10
CA LEU A 117 61.78 51.57 -33.01
C LEU A 117 61.25 50.78 -31.78
N ARG A 118 61.00 51.45 -30.65
CA ARG A 118 60.40 50.83 -29.45
C ARG A 118 58.95 50.40 -29.72
N GLN A 119 58.15 51.25 -30.35
CA GLN A 119 56.77 50.97 -30.73
C GLN A 119 56.71 49.84 -31.77
N ALA A 120 57.56 49.87 -32.80
CA ALA A 120 57.67 48.77 -33.76
C ALA A 120 58.03 47.44 -33.08
N ALA A 121 59.00 47.44 -32.16
CA ALA A 121 59.36 46.25 -31.39
C ALA A 121 58.22 45.74 -30.49
N LYS A 122 57.47 46.64 -29.84
CA LYS A 122 56.29 46.31 -29.04
C LYS A 122 55.20 45.65 -29.91
N ASN A 123 54.85 46.26 -31.04
CA ASN A 123 53.84 45.75 -31.96
C ASN A 123 54.23 44.34 -32.49
N ILE A 124 55.52 44.12 -32.77
CA ILE A 124 56.08 42.82 -33.19
C ILE A 124 55.99 41.73 -32.10
N VAL A 125 55.88 42.10 -30.82
CA VAL A 125 55.64 41.17 -29.70
C VAL A 125 54.14 40.93 -29.54
N GLU A 126 53.31 41.97 -29.56
CA GLU A 126 51.85 41.85 -29.46
C GLU A 126 51.27 40.99 -30.60
N MET A 127 51.73 41.18 -31.84
CA MET A 127 51.35 40.34 -32.99
C MET A 127 51.79 38.87 -32.87
N ARG A 128 52.82 38.54 -32.08
CA ARG A 128 53.18 37.14 -31.79
C ARG A 128 52.26 36.53 -30.74
N ILE A 129 51.96 37.28 -29.67
CA ILE A 129 51.09 36.83 -28.59
C ILE A 129 49.68 36.55 -29.13
N GLU A 130 49.13 37.44 -29.97
CA GLU A 130 47.81 37.21 -30.55
C GLU A 130 47.80 36.02 -31.52
N LYS A 131 48.86 35.84 -32.33
CA LYS A 131 48.99 34.64 -33.17
C LYS A 131 49.12 33.34 -32.36
N GLU A 132 49.88 33.33 -31.28
CA GLU A 132 49.98 32.17 -30.38
C GLU A 132 48.63 31.87 -29.71
N ARG A 133 47.85 32.91 -29.38
CA ARG A 133 46.48 32.81 -28.88
C ARG A 133 45.51 32.25 -29.91
N GLU A 134 45.60 32.64 -31.18
CA GLU A 134 44.82 32.04 -32.30
C GLU A 134 45.19 30.57 -32.52
N GLU A 135 46.48 30.23 -32.54
CA GLU A 135 46.97 28.85 -32.67
C GLU A 135 46.55 27.97 -31.48
N LEU A 136 46.45 28.53 -30.27
CA LEU A 136 45.92 27.83 -29.10
C LEU A 136 44.39 27.70 -29.13
N GLY A 137 43.67 28.76 -29.52
CA GLY A 137 42.21 28.75 -29.66
C GLY A 137 41.73 27.68 -30.63
N THR A 138 42.29 27.64 -31.85
CA THR A 138 41.99 26.62 -32.86
C THR A 138 42.35 25.19 -32.41
N ARG A 139 43.42 25.01 -31.62
CA ARG A 139 43.76 23.71 -31.00
C ARG A 139 42.79 23.31 -29.88
N VAL A 140 42.27 24.26 -29.12
CA VAL A 140 41.23 23.98 -28.10
C VAL A 140 39.91 23.63 -28.78
N GLU A 141 39.45 24.42 -29.74
CA GLU A 141 38.22 24.14 -30.49
C GLU A 141 38.24 22.77 -31.19
N SER A 142 39.34 22.42 -31.85
CA SER A 142 39.46 21.11 -32.52
C SER A 142 39.40 19.94 -31.53
N ARG A 143 40.00 20.08 -30.34
CA ARG A 143 39.87 19.10 -29.25
C ARG A 143 38.44 19.01 -28.69
N VAL A 144 37.74 20.14 -28.54
CA VAL A 144 36.33 20.16 -28.11
C VAL A 144 35.45 19.45 -29.13
N ARG A 145 35.52 19.81 -30.41
CA ARG A 145 34.77 19.15 -31.50
C ARG A 145 35.09 17.65 -31.60
N GLN A 146 36.35 17.25 -31.35
CA GLN A 146 36.74 15.84 -31.28
C GLN A 146 36.13 15.11 -30.07
N ALA A 147 36.11 15.74 -28.89
CA ALA A 147 35.50 15.19 -27.68
C ALA A 147 33.97 15.05 -27.83
N GLU A 148 33.31 16.02 -28.44
CA GLU A 148 31.88 15.98 -28.78
C GLU A 148 31.57 14.84 -29.76
N ALA A 149 32.35 14.71 -30.85
CA ALA A 149 32.21 13.61 -31.79
C ALA A 149 32.41 12.24 -31.13
N ASN A 150 33.38 12.11 -30.22
CA ASN A 150 33.61 10.89 -29.44
C ASN A 150 32.42 10.59 -28.50
N ARG A 151 31.89 11.61 -27.79
CA ARG A 151 30.70 11.51 -26.93
C ARG A 151 29.48 11.06 -27.72
N MET A 152 29.26 11.61 -28.92
CA MET A 152 28.14 11.22 -29.79
C MET A 152 28.27 9.77 -30.31
N ARG A 153 29.48 9.32 -30.67
CA ARG A 153 29.71 7.90 -31.03
C ARG A 153 29.42 6.96 -29.85
N LEU A 154 29.84 7.30 -28.63
CA LEU A 154 29.54 6.53 -27.42
C LEU A 154 28.03 6.45 -27.16
N LEU A 155 27.32 7.58 -27.19
CA LEU A 155 25.86 7.63 -27.02
C LEU A 155 25.14 6.77 -28.07
N HIS A 156 25.56 6.87 -29.35
CA HIS A 156 25.00 6.07 -30.43
C HIS A 156 25.25 4.56 -30.23
N ALA A 157 26.45 4.15 -29.81
CA ALA A 157 26.76 2.76 -29.49
C ALA A 157 25.94 2.23 -28.29
N HIS A 158 25.69 3.06 -27.27
CA HIS A 158 24.79 2.70 -26.16
C HIS A 158 23.32 2.59 -26.62
N MET A 159 22.86 3.48 -27.50
CA MET A 159 21.52 3.39 -28.11
C MET A 159 21.36 2.09 -28.93
N GLN A 160 22.34 1.75 -29.78
CA GLN A 160 22.35 0.51 -30.57
C GLN A 160 22.34 -0.74 -29.68
N LYS A 161 23.18 -0.78 -28.62
CA LYS A 161 23.15 -1.87 -27.62
C LYS A 161 21.77 -2.00 -26.96
N ARG A 162 21.14 -0.88 -26.57
CA ARG A 162 19.80 -0.86 -25.95
C ARG A 162 18.71 -1.30 -26.94
N ALA A 163 18.81 -0.94 -28.22
CA ALA A 163 17.90 -1.37 -29.28
C ALA A 163 18.01 -2.88 -29.52
N ALA A 164 19.23 -3.41 -29.68
CA ALA A 164 19.46 -4.85 -29.86
C ALA A 164 18.97 -5.68 -28.66
N MET A 165 19.12 -5.17 -27.43
CA MET A 165 18.56 -5.83 -26.25
C MET A 165 17.02 -5.82 -26.22
N LYS A 166 16.37 -4.69 -26.56
CA LYS A 166 14.90 -4.62 -26.74
C LYS A 166 14.41 -5.58 -27.82
N GLU A 167 15.14 -5.73 -28.92
CA GLU A 167 14.77 -6.64 -30.00
C GLU A 167 14.91 -8.11 -29.56
N ARG A 168 15.99 -8.46 -28.83
CA ARG A 168 16.17 -9.79 -28.26
C ARG A 168 15.06 -10.17 -27.29
N THR A 169 14.64 -9.26 -26.40
CA THR A 169 13.51 -9.53 -25.48
C THR A 169 12.19 -9.63 -26.22
N ALA A 170 11.91 -8.77 -27.21
CA ALA A 170 10.72 -8.87 -28.06
C ALA A 170 10.66 -10.21 -28.83
N ARG A 171 11.75 -10.62 -29.48
CA ARG A 171 11.88 -11.92 -30.17
C ARG A 171 11.68 -13.10 -29.20
N SER A 172 12.13 -12.98 -27.94
CA SER A 172 11.92 -13.99 -26.89
C SER A 172 10.46 -14.08 -26.45
N LEU A 173 9.81 -12.93 -26.20
CA LEU A 173 8.39 -12.85 -25.82
C LEU A 173 7.48 -13.43 -26.91
N VAL A 174 7.74 -13.12 -28.18
CA VAL A 174 7.00 -13.70 -29.32
C VAL A 174 7.18 -15.22 -29.35
N ARG A 175 8.40 -15.75 -29.16
CA ARG A 175 8.65 -17.19 -29.07
C ARG A 175 7.83 -17.82 -27.94
N LYS A 176 7.88 -17.27 -26.72
CA LYS A 176 7.09 -17.74 -25.56
C LYS A 176 5.60 -17.75 -25.86
N GLN A 177 5.06 -16.67 -26.43
CA GLN A 177 3.64 -16.61 -26.80
C GLN A 177 3.26 -17.66 -27.85
N THR A 178 4.14 -18.00 -28.80
CA THR A 178 3.87 -19.07 -29.77
C THR A 178 3.92 -20.48 -29.16
N SER A 179 4.78 -20.74 -28.16
CA SER A 179 4.77 -22.02 -27.44
C SER A 179 3.55 -22.15 -26.53
N GLU A 180 3.15 -21.08 -25.84
CA GLU A 180 1.91 -21.03 -25.04
C GLU A 180 0.67 -21.29 -25.90
N ARG A 181 0.54 -20.62 -27.06
CA ARG A 181 -0.57 -20.88 -28.00
C ARG A 181 -0.63 -22.36 -28.40
N LYS A 182 0.48 -22.94 -28.86
CA LYS A 182 0.59 -24.36 -29.23
C LYS A 182 0.26 -25.31 -28.06
N TYR A 183 0.62 -24.95 -26.82
CA TYR A 183 0.22 -25.70 -25.63
C TYR A 183 -1.30 -25.62 -25.40
N THR A 184 -1.91 -24.43 -25.46
CA THR A 184 -3.37 -24.30 -25.27
C THR A 184 -4.17 -25.05 -26.33
N GLU A 185 -3.68 -25.16 -27.57
CA GLU A 185 -4.31 -25.95 -28.63
C GLU A 185 -4.24 -27.46 -28.34
N ARG A 186 -3.09 -27.96 -27.86
CA ARG A 186 -2.96 -29.35 -27.38
C ARG A 186 -3.88 -29.64 -26.20
N VAL A 187 -4.03 -28.72 -25.25
CA VAL A 187 -4.96 -28.85 -24.12
C VAL A 187 -6.41 -28.87 -24.61
N LYS A 188 -6.79 -27.98 -25.53
CA LYS A 188 -8.14 -27.96 -26.15
C LYS A 188 -8.45 -29.27 -26.88
N SER A 189 -7.53 -29.80 -27.68
CA SER A 189 -7.75 -31.05 -28.40
C SER A 189 -7.87 -32.26 -27.46
N LEU A 190 -7.06 -32.33 -26.40
CA LEU A 190 -7.19 -33.36 -25.35
C LEU A 190 -8.51 -33.27 -24.57
N ILE A 191 -9.02 -32.06 -24.30
CA ILE A 191 -10.34 -31.85 -23.68
C ILE A 191 -11.46 -32.35 -24.61
N LEU A 192 -11.42 -32.00 -25.90
CA LEU A 192 -12.38 -32.48 -26.89
C LEU A 192 -12.32 -34.01 -27.04
N GLN A 193 -11.12 -34.61 -27.07
CA GLN A 193 -10.95 -36.06 -27.12
C GLN A 193 -11.55 -36.75 -25.88
N LYS A 194 -11.31 -36.20 -24.67
CA LYS A 194 -11.90 -36.71 -23.41
C LYS A 194 -13.43 -36.57 -23.40
N ARG A 195 -13.98 -35.43 -23.87
CA ARG A 195 -15.43 -35.23 -24.03
C ARG A 195 -16.04 -36.26 -24.97
N ASN A 196 -15.45 -36.46 -26.15
CA ASN A 196 -15.94 -37.41 -27.14
C ASN A 196 -15.85 -38.87 -26.64
N ALA A 197 -14.84 -39.21 -25.85
CA ALA A 197 -14.73 -40.51 -25.20
C ALA A 197 -15.78 -40.71 -24.08
N ALA A 198 -16.10 -39.66 -23.31
CA ALA A 198 -17.18 -39.70 -22.31
C ALA A 198 -18.57 -39.80 -22.96
N GLU A 199 -18.81 -39.07 -24.05
CA GLU A 199 -20.03 -39.12 -24.85
C GLU A 199 -20.28 -40.54 -25.40
N LYS A 200 -19.26 -41.16 -26.03
CA LYS A 200 -19.34 -42.55 -26.52
C LYS A 200 -19.68 -43.54 -25.40
N LYS A 201 -19.11 -43.37 -24.19
CA LYS A 201 -19.46 -44.18 -23.00
C LYS A 201 -20.90 -43.94 -22.54
N ARG A 202 -21.38 -42.69 -22.52
CA ARG A 202 -22.76 -42.31 -22.18
C ARG A 202 -23.76 -42.99 -23.12
N LEU A 203 -23.53 -42.91 -24.43
CA LEU A 203 -24.37 -43.54 -25.45
C LEU A 203 -24.41 -45.06 -25.31
N ALA A 204 -23.25 -45.72 -25.15
CA ALA A 204 -23.19 -47.16 -24.96
C ALA A 204 -23.96 -47.66 -23.71
N LEU A 205 -23.92 -46.89 -22.61
CA LEU A 205 -24.73 -47.19 -21.41
C LEU A 205 -26.23 -47.03 -21.68
N LEU A 206 -26.65 -45.94 -22.31
CA LEU A 206 -28.05 -45.69 -22.65
C LEU A 206 -28.62 -46.76 -23.60
N GLU A 207 -27.84 -47.23 -24.59
CA GLU A 207 -28.25 -48.36 -25.41
C GLU A 207 -28.37 -49.67 -24.61
N ALA A 208 -27.43 -49.93 -23.69
CA ALA A 208 -27.48 -51.12 -22.84
C ALA A 208 -28.72 -51.11 -21.92
N GLU A 209 -29.17 -49.95 -21.47
CA GLU A 209 -30.43 -49.80 -20.73
C GLU A 209 -31.67 -49.91 -21.63
N LYS A 210 -31.65 -49.34 -22.84
CA LYS A 210 -32.71 -49.53 -23.86
C LYS A 210 -32.90 -51.02 -24.18
N ARG A 211 -31.81 -51.76 -24.42
CA ARG A 211 -31.83 -53.22 -24.64
C ARG A 211 -32.41 -53.98 -23.44
N LYS A 212 -32.03 -53.63 -22.20
CA LYS A 212 -32.61 -54.21 -20.97
C LYS A 212 -34.11 -53.92 -20.82
N ALA A 213 -34.55 -52.70 -21.16
CA ALA A 213 -35.97 -52.32 -21.12
C ALA A 213 -36.80 -53.11 -22.15
N GLN A 214 -36.31 -53.21 -23.39
CA GLN A 214 -36.92 -54.04 -24.44
C GLN A 214 -37.03 -55.52 -24.02
N ALA A 215 -35.97 -56.09 -23.43
CA ALA A 215 -36.01 -57.46 -22.91
C ALA A 215 -37.06 -57.67 -21.79
N ARG A 216 -37.25 -56.68 -20.90
CA ARG A 216 -38.32 -56.71 -19.88
C ARG A 216 -39.71 -56.67 -20.52
N ILE A 217 -39.93 -55.82 -21.52
CA ILE A 217 -41.21 -55.73 -22.25
C ILE A 217 -41.53 -57.06 -22.94
N LEU A 218 -40.56 -57.66 -23.63
CA LEU A 218 -40.71 -58.98 -24.25
C LEU A 218 -41.02 -60.09 -23.22
N HIS A 219 -40.40 -60.05 -22.04
CA HIS A 219 -40.72 -60.98 -20.95
C HIS A 219 -42.16 -60.78 -20.43
N ILE A 220 -42.61 -59.53 -20.25
CA ILE A 220 -43.98 -59.22 -19.83
C ILE A 220 -44.99 -59.68 -20.88
N GLN A 221 -44.73 -59.45 -22.17
CA GLN A 221 -45.58 -59.93 -23.26
C GLN A 221 -45.67 -61.46 -23.31
N ARG A 222 -44.55 -62.17 -23.12
CA ARG A 222 -44.54 -63.65 -23.01
C ARG A 222 -45.36 -64.14 -21.82
N ALA A 223 -45.17 -63.53 -20.65
CA ALA A 223 -45.93 -63.87 -19.43
C ALA A 223 -47.44 -63.56 -19.57
N ALA A 224 -47.80 -62.47 -20.24
CA ALA A 224 -49.21 -62.16 -20.54
C ALA A 224 -49.82 -63.24 -21.46
N LYS A 225 -49.12 -63.64 -22.53
CA LYS A 225 -49.58 -64.71 -23.43
C LYS A 225 -49.76 -66.06 -22.71
N THR A 226 -48.85 -66.45 -21.82
CA THR A 226 -49.01 -67.70 -21.04
C THR A 226 -50.13 -67.62 -20.02
N VAL A 227 -50.38 -66.46 -19.41
CA VAL A 227 -51.54 -66.26 -18.51
C VAL A 227 -52.87 -66.28 -19.29
N CYS A 228 -52.94 -65.70 -20.48
CA CYS A 228 -54.11 -65.79 -21.35
C CYS A 228 -54.40 -67.24 -21.76
N SER A 229 -53.39 -67.95 -22.32
CA SER A 229 -53.51 -69.35 -22.70
C SER A 229 -53.90 -70.26 -21.52
N LYS A 230 -53.34 -70.03 -20.33
CA LYS A 230 -53.75 -70.75 -19.11
C LYS A 230 -55.22 -70.47 -18.76
N ARG A 231 -55.65 -69.21 -18.73
CA ARG A 231 -57.06 -68.85 -18.47
C ARG A 231 -58.03 -69.41 -19.51
N GLU A 232 -57.61 -69.57 -20.76
CA GLU A 232 -58.38 -70.25 -21.79
C GLU A 232 -58.48 -71.76 -21.52
N SER A 233 -57.39 -72.42 -21.13
CA SER A 233 -57.44 -73.84 -20.73
C SER A 233 -58.31 -74.07 -19.49
N GLU A 234 -58.23 -73.19 -18.49
CA GLU A 234 -59.09 -73.21 -17.30
C GLU A 234 -60.56 -73.00 -17.67
N ARG A 235 -60.86 -72.12 -18.65
CA ARG A 235 -62.21 -71.92 -19.16
C ARG A 235 -62.74 -73.14 -19.91
N ARG A 236 -61.92 -73.80 -20.74
CA ARG A 236 -62.30 -75.04 -21.44
C ARG A 236 -62.56 -76.17 -20.44
N GLN A 237 -61.68 -76.36 -19.46
CA GLN A 237 -61.89 -77.33 -18.37
C GLN A 237 -63.16 -77.03 -17.55
N LEU A 238 -63.48 -75.76 -17.28
CA LEU A 238 -64.74 -75.38 -16.62
C LEU A 238 -65.96 -75.65 -17.51
N GLN A 239 -65.86 -75.46 -18.83
CA GLN A 239 -66.91 -75.82 -19.78
C GLN A 239 -67.10 -77.34 -19.84
N GLU A 240 -66.04 -78.13 -19.98
CA GLU A 240 -66.07 -79.61 -19.92
C GLU A 240 -66.64 -80.12 -18.58
N GLN A 241 -66.32 -79.45 -17.47
CA GLN A 241 -66.91 -79.75 -16.15
C GLN A 241 -68.40 -79.37 -16.09
N LEU A 242 -68.83 -78.28 -16.73
CA LEU A 242 -70.24 -77.92 -16.82
C LEU A 242 -71.01 -78.88 -17.72
N GLU A 243 -70.47 -79.25 -18.88
CA GLU A 243 -71.07 -80.22 -19.81
C GLU A 243 -71.15 -81.62 -19.20
N SER A 244 -70.11 -82.09 -18.50
CA SER A 244 -70.15 -83.35 -17.76
C SER A 244 -71.08 -83.30 -16.54
N LYS A 245 -71.22 -82.15 -15.85
CA LYS A 245 -72.28 -81.93 -14.85
C LYS A 245 -73.67 -81.92 -15.47
N LEU A 246 -73.85 -81.38 -16.68
CA LEU A 246 -75.13 -81.36 -17.40
C LEU A 246 -75.49 -82.76 -17.90
N GLN A 247 -74.53 -83.55 -18.37
CA GLN A 247 -74.72 -84.98 -18.64
C GLN A 247 -75.05 -85.76 -17.37
N LYS A 248 -74.33 -85.54 -16.26
CA LYS A 248 -74.67 -86.15 -14.96
C LYS A 248 -76.06 -85.74 -14.49
N ALA A 249 -76.45 -84.48 -14.64
CA ALA A 249 -77.80 -84.00 -14.31
C ALA A 249 -78.87 -84.58 -15.24
N LYS A 250 -78.58 -84.86 -16.52
CA LYS A 250 -79.47 -85.61 -17.43
C LYS A 250 -79.63 -87.07 -16.98
N ARG A 251 -78.54 -87.74 -16.59
CA ARG A 251 -78.57 -89.12 -16.04
C ARG A 251 -79.34 -89.15 -14.71
N GLN A 252 -78.99 -88.26 -13.78
CA GLN A 252 -79.69 -88.09 -12.50
C GLN A 252 -81.15 -87.67 -12.67
N ARG A 253 -81.53 -86.91 -13.70
CA ARG A 253 -82.95 -86.64 -14.00
C ARG A 253 -83.67 -87.90 -14.49
N ALA A 254 -83.02 -88.77 -15.25
CA ALA A 254 -83.56 -90.08 -15.62
C ALA A 254 -83.61 -91.07 -14.43
N GLU A 255 -82.70 -90.97 -13.46
CA GLU A 255 -82.73 -91.72 -12.20
C GLU A 255 -83.77 -91.17 -11.22
N TYR A 256 -83.94 -89.85 -11.13
CA TYR A 256 -84.95 -89.18 -10.30
C TYR A 256 -86.37 -89.44 -10.79
N LEU A 257 -86.55 -89.55 -12.12
CA LEU A 257 -87.79 -90.07 -12.72
C LEU A 257 -88.05 -91.56 -12.40
N LYS A 258 -87.02 -92.32 -12.03
CA LYS A 258 -87.13 -93.70 -11.50
C LYS A 258 -87.22 -93.76 -9.97
N GLN A 259 -87.10 -92.65 -9.25
CA GLN A 259 -86.99 -92.59 -7.79
C GLN A 259 -88.01 -91.64 -7.15
N ARG A 260 -89.29 -91.83 -7.47
CA ARG A 260 -90.39 -91.40 -6.58
C ARG A 260 -90.46 -92.37 -5.38
N VAL A 261 -89.76 -92.06 -4.27
CA VAL A 261 -90.16 -92.40 -2.88
C VAL A 261 -89.16 -91.81 -1.85
N SER A 262 -89.70 -91.21 -0.78
CA SER A 262 -89.07 -90.80 0.49
C SER A 262 -87.97 -89.69 0.52
N PRO A 263 -87.91 -88.81 1.55
CA PRO A 263 -86.93 -87.71 1.65
C PRO A 263 -86.06 -87.67 2.92
N ARG A 264 -84.88 -87.01 2.88
CA ARG A 264 -84.42 -85.97 3.85
C ARG A 264 -83.01 -85.41 3.59
N SER A 265 -82.81 -84.19 4.10
CA SER A 265 -81.59 -83.43 4.52
C SER A 265 -80.20 -84.11 4.47
N SER A 266 -79.07 -83.40 4.30
CA SER A 266 -78.83 -81.95 4.51
C SER A 266 -77.66 -81.40 3.64
N ALA A 267 -77.49 -80.07 3.60
CA ALA A 267 -76.35 -79.42 2.95
C ALA A 267 -75.83 -78.21 3.76
N HIS A 268 -74.71 -78.37 4.48
CA HIS A 268 -74.05 -77.27 5.19
C HIS A 268 -72.54 -77.48 5.36
N ALA A 269 -71.76 -77.38 4.27
CA ALA A 269 -70.33 -77.74 4.29
C ALA A 269 -69.40 -76.95 3.34
N ASP A 270 -69.58 -75.62 3.17
CA ASP A 270 -68.55 -74.80 2.48
C ASP A 270 -68.35 -73.34 2.98
N TYR A 271 -69.19 -72.80 3.87
CA TYR A 271 -69.00 -71.43 4.36
C TYR A 271 -67.75 -71.24 5.26
N ILE A 272 -67.22 -72.33 5.82
CA ILE A 272 -66.16 -72.31 6.84
C ILE A 272 -64.78 -71.97 6.25
N LYS A 273 -64.44 -72.44 5.04
CA LYS A 273 -63.08 -72.35 4.48
C LYS A 273 -62.64 -70.91 4.16
N HIS A 274 -63.56 -70.02 3.81
CA HIS A 274 -63.24 -68.61 3.60
C HIS A 274 -63.11 -67.82 4.90
N ALA A 275 -63.84 -68.22 5.96
CA ALA A 275 -63.68 -67.64 7.29
C ALA A 275 -62.30 -67.94 7.87
N GLU A 276 -61.79 -69.18 7.74
CA GLU A 276 -60.48 -69.57 8.27
C GLU A 276 -59.29 -68.91 7.56
N PHE A 277 -59.35 -68.68 6.24
CA PHE A 277 -58.26 -68.00 5.53
C PHE A 277 -58.17 -66.51 5.90
N LEU A 278 -59.31 -65.86 6.12
CA LEU A 278 -59.36 -64.48 6.62
C LEU A 278 -58.99 -64.41 8.10
N SER A 279 -59.49 -65.31 8.94
CA SER A 279 -59.17 -65.36 10.37
C SER A 279 -57.71 -65.69 10.63
N THR A 280 -57.06 -66.55 9.83
CA THR A 280 -55.62 -66.83 9.96
C THR A 280 -54.73 -65.72 9.39
N LYS A 281 -55.16 -64.97 8.37
CA LYS A 281 -54.49 -63.72 7.96
C LYS A 281 -54.62 -62.65 9.05
N LEU A 282 -55.83 -62.40 9.53
CA LEU A 282 -56.09 -61.47 10.63
C LEU A 282 -55.33 -61.91 11.89
N ALA A 283 -55.32 -63.19 12.26
CA ALA A 283 -54.57 -63.70 13.42
C ALA A 283 -53.05 -63.64 13.22
N ARG A 284 -52.50 -63.75 12.00
CA ARG A 284 -51.07 -63.48 11.76
C ARG A 284 -50.73 -62.00 11.87
N CYS A 285 -51.59 -61.13 11.34
CA CYS A 285 -51.45 -59.68 11.51
C CYS A 285 -51.62 -59.26 12.98
N TRP A 286 -52.57 -59.85 13.70
CA TRP A 286 -52.91 -59.60 15.10
C TRP A 286 -51.86 -60.20 16.06
N LYS A 287 -51.33 -61.40 15.79
CA LYS A 287 -50.19 -61.94 16.55
C LYS A 287 -48.88 -61.19 16.27
N ARG A 288 -48.70 -60.59 15.08
CA ARG A 288 -47.61 -59.60 14.86
C ARG A 288 -47.87 -58.31 15.63
N PHE A 289 -49.07 -57.74 15.52
CA PHE A 289 -49.52 -56.54 16.25
C PHE A 289 -49.34 -56.68 17.77
N LEU A 290 -49.75 -57.81 18.36
CA LEU A 290 -49.55 -58.13 19.77
C LEU A 290 -48.06 -58.34 20.14
N LYS A 291 -47.25 -58.96 19.26
CA LYS A 291 -45.80 -59.13 19.50
C LYS A 291 -44.95 -57.88 19.19
N SER A 292 -45.51 -56.80 18.62
CA SER A 292 -44.72 -55.62 18.22
C SER A 292 -45.32 -54.25 18.57
N ASN A 293 -46.54 -54.15 19.08
CA ASN A 293 -47.06 -52.90 19.61
C ASN A 293 -46.75 -52.79 21.11
N LYS A 294 -45.80 -51.91 21.45
CA LYS A 294 -46.16 -50.87 22.42
C LYS A 294 -47.24 -50.00 21.73
N THR A 295 -48.32 -49.65 22.43
CA THR A 295 -49.32 -48.71 21.89
C THR A 295 -48.68 -47.33 21.68
N THR A 296 -49.31 -46.40 20.95
CA THR A 296 -48.73 -45.04 20.85
C THR A 296 -48.65 -44.40 22.24
N TYR A 297 -49.62 -44.67 23.12
CA TYR A 297 -49.55 -44.35 24.56
C TYR A 297 -48.33 -44.99 25.23
N ALA A 298 -48.16 -46.32 25.17
CA ALA A 298 -47.03 -47.01 25.83
C ALA A 298 -45.64 -46.77 25.19
N LEU A 299 -45.59 -46.20 23.98
CA LEU A 299 -44.35 -45.66 23.39
C LEU A 299 -44.02 -44.28 23.97
N VAL A 300 -45.02 -43.41 24.07
CA VAL A 300 -44.87 -42.05 24.62
C VAL A 300 -44.63 -42.10 26.14
N GLN A 301 -45.35 -42.94 26.89
CA GLN A 301 -45.11 -43.20 28.31
C GLN A 301 -43.70 -43.76 28.57
N ALA A 302 -43.15 -44.55 27.65
CA ALA A 302 -41.77 -45.05 27.71
C ALA A 302 -40.71 -44.05 27.17
N TYR A 303 -41.14 -42.85 26.76
CA TYR A 303 -40.28 -41.70 26.46
C TYR A 303 -40.37 -40.65 27.57
N ASP A 304 -41.58 -40.39 28.08
CA ASP A 304 -41.86 -39.57 29.27
C ASP A 304 -41.07 -40.07 30.49
N ALA A 305 -41.05 -41.39 30.71
CA ALA A 305 -40.24 -42.06 31.74
C ALA A 305 -38.71 -41.98 31.54
N LEU A 306 -38.20 -41.33 30.49
CA LEU A 306 -36.77 -40.99 30.36
C LEU A 306 -36.42 -39.68 31.08
N GLY A 307 -37.42 -38.88 31.48
CA GLY A 307 -37.21 -37.58 32.11
C GLY A 307 -36.62 -36.51 31.18
N ILE A 308 -36.84 -36.61 29.86
CA ILE A 308 -36.36 -35.61 28.88
C ILE A 308 -37.50 -34.62 28.59
N ASN A 309 -37.53 -33.51 29.33
CA ASN A 309 -38.46 -32.40 29.10
C ASN A 309 -37.79 -31.03 29.28
N GLU A 310 -38.42 -29.96 28.82
CA GLU A 310 -37.88 -28.60 28.81
C GLU A 310 -37.33 -28.15 30.18
N MET A 311 -38.04 -28.48 31.28
CA MET A 311 -37.66 -28.05 32.63
C MET A 311 -36.49 -28.84 33.22
N SER A 312 -36.49 -30.17 33.03
CA SER A 312 -35.41 -31.06 33.48
C SER A 312 -34.13 -30.86 32.69
N VAL A 313 -34.23 -30.63 31.38
CA VAL A 313 -33.09 -30.43 30.49
C VAL A 313 -32.46 -29.05 30.73
N LYS A 314 -33.25 -27.98 30.94
CA LYS A 314 -32.74 -26.64 31.32
C LYS A 314 -32.05 -26.58 32.70
N SER A 315 -32.21 -27.60 33.55
CA SER A 315 -31.62 -27.66 34.91
C SER A 315 -30.54 -28.73 35.08
N MET A 316 -30.23 -29.50 34.03
CA MET A 316 -29.20 -30.54 34.04
C MET A 316 -27.85 -29.98 33.54
N PRO A 317 -26.68 -30.46 34.02
CA PRO A 317 -25.38 -30.16 33.40
C PRO A 317 -25.22 -30.80 32.01
N PHE A 318 -24.42 -30.16 31.15
CA PHE A 318 -24.23 -30.56 29.74
C PHE A 318 -23.72 -32.00 29.57
N GLU A 319 -22.76 -32.41 30.41
CA GLU A 319 -22.14 -33.73 30.39
C GLU A 319 -23.16 -34.82 30.76
N ASN A 320 -23.98 -34.55 31.78
CA ASN A 320 -25.04 -35.46 32.23
C ASN A 320 -26.14 -35.60 31.16
N LEU A 321 -26.52 -34.48 30.52
CA LEU A 321 -27.46 -34.48 29.41
C LEU A 321 -26.91 -35.27 28.22
N ALA A 322 -25.66 -35.06 27.83
CA ALA A 322 -25.00 -35.79 26.75
C ALA A 322 -24.96 -37.31 27.02
N MET A 323 -24.54 -37.73 28.23
CA MET A 323 -24.52 -39.14 28.64
C MET A 323 -25.91 -39.79 28.62
N LEU A 324 -26.95 -39.08 29.07
CA LEU A 324 -28.34 -39.56 29.04
C LEU A 324 -28.85 -39.72 27.60
N MET A 325 -28.42 -38.84 26.69
CA MET A 325 -28.82 -38.83 25.28
C MET A 325 -28.04 -39.82 24.39
N GLU A 326 -26.78 -40.14 24.74
CA GLU A 326 -26.01 -41.21 24.09
C GLU A 326 -26.45 -42.61 24.54
N SER A 327 -27.19 -42.72 25.66
CA SER A 327 -27.62 -44.01 26.20
C SER A 327 -28.44 -44.83 25.18
N PRO A 328 -28.18 -46.15 25.05
CA PRO A 328 -28.81 -46.98 24.02
C PRO A 328 -30.31 -47.16 24.25
N THR A 329 -30.78 -46.96 25.48
CA THR A 329 -32.19 -46.90 25.86
C THR A 329 -32.86 -45.68 25.24
N THR A 330 -32.37 -44.46 25.54
CA THR A 330 -32.90 -43.19 25.01
C THR A 330 -32.91 -43.16 23.48
N LEU A 331 -31.83 -43.63 22.85
CA LEU A 331 -31.73 -43.68 21.38
C LEU A 331 -32.77 -44.64 20.75
N GLN A 332 -33.15 -45.71 21.44
CA GLN A 332 -34.14 -46.68 20.95
C GLN A 332 -35.59 -46.24 21.21
N THR A 333 -35.89 -45.72 22.41
CA THR A 333 -37.23 -45.25 22.78
C THR A 333 -37.64 -44.02 21.98
N THR A 334 -36.80 -42.99 21.93
CA THR A 334 -37.02 -41.76 21.15
C THR A 334 -37.23 -42.09 19.68
N LYS A 335 -36.39 -42.97 19.11
CA LYS A 335 -36.56 -43.43 17.73
C LYS A 335 -37.90 -44.14 17.55
N ALA A 336 -38.32 -45.03 18.43
CA ALA A 336 -39.58 -45.75 18.31
C ALA A 336 -40.82 -44.84 18.36
N VAL A 337 -40.75 -43.73 19.11
CA VAL A 337 -41.78 -42.66 19.10
C VAL A 337 -41.78 -41.91 17.76
N LEU A 338 -40.63 -41.42 17.29
CA LEU A 338 -40.51 -40.71 16.00
C LEU A 338 -40.96 -41.58 14.82
N ASP A 339 -40.51 -42.84 14.77
CA ASP A 339 -40.93 -43.87 13.82
C ASP A 339 -42.46 -44.11 13.85
N ARG A 340 -43.13 -43.84 14.97
CA ARG A 340 -44.59 -44.00 15.15
C ARG A 340 -45.35 -42.74 14.74
N PHE A 341 -44.80 -41.55 15.01
CA PHE A 341 -45.36 -40.28 14.55
C PHE A 341 -45.22 -40.11 13.03
N GLU A 342 -44.08 -40.47 12.42
CA GLU A 342 -43.93 -40.45 10.95
C GLU A 342 -44.98 -41.34 10.27
N LYS A 343 -45.18 -42.56 10.79
CA LYS A 343 -46.20 -43.49 10.28
C LYS A 343 -47.63 -42.97 10.52
N ARG A 344 -47.89 -42.25 11.61
CA ARG A 344 -49.21 -41.60 11.85
C ARG A 344 -49.44 -40.39 10.95
N LEU A 345 -48.42 -39.58 10.66
CA LEU A 345 -48.52 -38.44 9.74
C LEU A 345 -48.87 -38.92 8.33
N LEU A 346 -48.12 -39.90 7.82
CA LEU A 346 -48.36 -40.51 6.49
C LEU A 346 -49.76 -41.16 6.37
N LEU A 347 -50.32 -41.68 7.46
CA LEU A 347 -51.70 -42.23 7.51
C LEU A 347 -52.79 -41.17 7.77
N SER A 348 -52.43 -39.91 8.03
CA SER A 348 -53.37 -38.83 8.34
C SER A 348 -53.70 -37.92 7.15
N GLN A 349 -52.96 -38.04 6.05
CA GLN A 349 -53.11 -37.19 4.87
C GLN A 349 -54.22 -37.73 3.95
N PRO A 350 -55.18 -36.90 3.51
CA PRO A 350 -56.21 -37.31 2.57
C PRO A 350 -55.63 -37.44 1.16
N THR A 351 -56.02 -38.50 0.45
CA THR A 351 -55.66 -38.72 -0.97
C THR A 351 -56.29 -37.65 -1.87
N GLY A 352 -55.55 -36.58 -2.12
CA GLY A 352 -55.98 -35.47 -2.99
C GLY A 352 -55.43 -34.09 -2.60
N SER A 353 -54.97 -33.91 -1.35
CA SER A 353 -54.32 -32.65 -0.94
C SER A 353 -52.81 -32.66 -1.24
N SER A 354 -52.17 -31.49 -1.17
CA SER A 354 -50.73 -31.33 -1.41
C SER A 354 -49.90 -32.24 -0.48
N SER A 355 -48.89 -32.88 -1.05
CA SER A 355 -47.97 -33.75 -0.31
C SER A 355 -47.24 -32.96 0.77
N ALA A 356 -46.94 -33.61 1.91
CA ALA A 356 -46.05 -33.06 2.94
C ALA A 356 -44.82 -32.36 2.35
N GLU A 357 -44.40 -31.26 3.00
CA GLU A 357 -43.26 -30.46 2.56
C GLU A 357 -42.03 -31.35 2.28
N ASN A 358 -41.40 -31.12 1.12
CA ASN A 358 -40.40 -32.02 0.56
C ASN A 358 -39.01 -31.77 1.17
N ILE A 359 -38.82 -32.23 2.41
CA ILE A 359 -37.59 -32.03 3.17
C ILE A 359 -36.41 -32.93 2.73
N ASP A 360 -36.59 -33.82 1.74
CA ASP A 360 -35.54 -34.72 1.23
C ASP A 360 -34.26 -33.97 0.84
N HIS A 361 -34.39 -32.73 0.37
CA HIS A 361 -33.26 -31.91 -0.05
C HIS A 361 -32.42 -31.39 1.12
N LEU A 362 -33.03 -31.15 2.30
CA LEU A 362 -32.32 -30.82 3.54
C LEU A 362 -31.74 -32.10 4.18
N LEU A 363 -32.53 -33.18 4.26
CA LEU A 363 -32.09 -34.45 4.83
C LEU A 363 -30.87 -35.05 4.08
N LYS A 364 -30.79 -34.86 2.76
CA LYS A 364 -29.60 -35.24 1.96
C LYS A 364 -28.33 -34.45 2.33
N ARG A 365 -28.44 -33.20 2.81
CA ARG A 365 -27.29 -32.39 3.27
C ARG A 365 -26.77 -32.79 4.65
N LEU A 366 -27.55 -33.55 5.43
CA LEU A 366 -27.18 -34.04 6.77
C LEU A 366 -26.73 -35.51 6.78
N GLY A 367 -26.77 -36.20 5.64
CA GLY A 367 -26.44 -37.62 5.53
C GLY A 367 -24.93 -37.90 5.50
N SER A 368 -24.37 -38.41 6.61
CA SER A 368 -22.98 -38.87 6.63
C SER A 368 -22.73 -40.01 5.63
N PRO A 369 -21.56 -40.05 4.96
CA PRO A 369 -21.24 -41.12 4.02
C PRO A 369 -21.09 -42.47 4.74
N LYS A 370 -21.71 -43.53 4.18
CA LYS A 370 -21.37 -44.91 4.56
C LYS A 370 -19.89 -45.14 4.22
N ARG A 371 -19.04 -45.32 5.24
CA ARG A 371 -17.65 -45.81 5.07
C ARG A 371 -17.67 -47.01 4.13
N LYS A 372 -17.07 -46.90 2.95
CA LYS A 372 -16.64 -48.08 2.19
C LYS A 372 -15.53 -48.73 3.00
N ALA A 373 -15.83 -49.87 3.63
CA ALA A 373 -14.79 -50.69 4.26
C ALA A 373 -13.75 -51.08 3.18
N PRO A 374 -12.47 -51.21 3.54
CA PRO A 374 -11.45 -51.70 2.60
C PRO A 374 -11.84 -53.06 2.03
N ALA A 375 -11.54 -53.29 0.76
CA ALA A 375 -11.80 -54.57 0.10
C ALA A 375 -10.81 -55.63 0.63
N SER A 376 -11.18 -56.31 1.72
CA SER A 376 -10.44 -57.46 2.24
C SER A 376 -10.32 -58.54 1.16
N ARG A 377 -9.08 -58.91 0.83
CA ARG A 377 -8.77 -59.98 -0.13
C ARG A 377 -8.94 -61.34 0.54
N SER A 378 -10.15 -61.91 0.52
CA SER A 378 -10.33 -63.33 0.87
C SER A 378 -11.50 -64.00 0.13
N ARG A 379 -11.09 -64.98 -0.71
CA ARG A 379 -11.80 -66.20 -1.19
C ARG A 379 -13.16 -66.09 -1.91
N VAL A 380 -13.33 -67.06 -2.81
CA VAL A 380 -14.47 -67.24 -3.72
C VAL A 380 -15.64 -67.93 -3.01
N ALA A 381 -16.87 -67.46 -3.23
CA ALA A 381 -18.10 -68.23 -2.98
C ALA A 381 -19.24 -67.84 -3.95
N ALA A 382 -20.15 -68.79 -4.18
CA ALA A 382 -21.17 -68.83 -5.24
C ALA A 382 -22.01 -67.56 -5.50
N LYS A 383 -22.33 -67.31 -6.78
CA LYS A 383 -23.32 -66.32 -7.23
C LYS A 383 -24.75 -66.70 -6.79
N LYS A 384 -25.47 -65.76 -6.17
CA LYS A 384 -26.95 -65.69 -6.22
C LYS A 384 -27.35 -64.31 -6.79
N PRO A 385 -28.42 -64.21 -7.60
CA PRO A 385 -28.83 -62.93 -8.18
C PRO A 385 -29.43 -62.01 -7.11
N ALA A 386 -28.83 -60.84 -6.94
CA ALA A 386 -29.36 -59.82 -6.04
C ALA A 386 -30.70 -59.28 -6.57
N LYS A 387 -31.72 -59.22 -5.71
CA LYS A 387 -32.90 -58.36 -5.94
C LYS A 387 -32.45 -56.89 -6.00
N GLY A 388 -33.29 -56.06 -6.62
CA GLY A 388 -32.96 -54.66 -6.93
C GLY A 388 -32.47 -53.86 -5.71
N SER A 389 -31.57 -52.92 -5.97
CA SER A 389 -31.06 -52.00 -4.95
C SER A 389 -32.18 -51.13 -4.42
N GLU A 390 -32.72 -51.48 -3.25
CA GLU A 390 -33.58 -50.59 -2.48
C GLU A 390 -32.75 -49.37 -2.06
N THR A 391 -33.05 -48.22 -2.64
CA THR A 391 -32.53 -46.93 -2.19
C THR A 391 -33.01 -46.72 -0.75
N SER A 392 -32.09 -46.76 0.22
CA SER A 392 -32.44 -46.65 1.63
C SER A 392 -33.13 -45.31 1.90
N LYS A 393 -34.44 -45.35 2.14
CA LYS A 393 -35.22 -44.17 2.57
C LYS A 393 -34.56 -43.55 3.80
N LEU A 394 -34.40 -42.23 3.76
CA LEU A 394 -34.14 -41.43 4.95
C LEU A 394 -35.44 -41.33 5.75
N SER A 395 -35.38 -41.34 7.09
CA SER A 395 -36.53 -41.03 7.93
C SER A 395 -36.81 -39.53 7.90
N ARG A 396 -38.09 -39.13 7.96
CA ARG A 396 -38.49 -37.71 7.95
C ARG A 396 -37.96 -37.00 9.19
N TYR A 397 -37.98 -37.69 10.33
CA TYR A 397 -37.37 -37.24 11.58
C TYR A 397 -36.00 -37.90 11.75
N SER A 398 -34.95 -37.09 11.92
CA SER A 398 -33.59 -37.57 12.15
C SER A 398 -33.30 -37.57 13.65
N LEU A 399 -33.14 -38.76 14.24
CA LEU A 399 -32.96 -38.96 15.68
C LEU A 399 -31.92 -38.01 16.30
N ARG A 400 -30.74 -37.88 15.67
CA ARG A 400 -29.68 -36.99 16.16
C ARG A 400 -30.10 -35.51 16.16
N VAL A 401 -30.81 -35.08 15.13
CA VAL A 401 -31.21 -33.67 14.97
C VAL A 401 -32.37 -33.32 15.90
N VAL A 402 -33.35 -34.22 16.09
CA VAL A 402 -34.38 -34.08 17.13
C VAL A 402 -33.73 -33.95 18.50
N LEU A 403 -32.77 -34.82 18.83
CA LEU A 403 -32.05 -34.78 20.09
C LEU A 403 -31.24 -33.48 20.26
N CYS A 404 -30.55 -32.98 19.22
CA CYS A 404 -29.84 -31.70 19.29
C CYS A 404 -30.73 -30.48 19.64
N SER A 405 -32.05 -30.52 19.42
CA SER A 405 -32.93 -29.40 19.82
C SER A 405 -32.95 -29.18 21.34
N TYR A 406 -32.94 -30.27 22.12
CA TYR A 406 -32.85 -30.23 23.58
C TYR A 406 -31.49 -29.69 24.07
N MET A 407 -30.39 -30.02 23.38
CA MET A 407 -29.05 -29.49 23.71
C MET A 407 -28.94 -27.99 23.43
N ILE A 408 -29.51 -27.53 22.30
CA ILE A 408 -29.57 -26.11 21.94
C ILE A 408 -30.43 -25.32 22.94
N LEU A 409 -31.52 -25.92 23.43
CA LEU A 409 -32.47 -25.31 24.37
C LEU A 409 -31.92 -25.12 25.79
N ALA A 410 -31.04 -26.01 26.27
CA ALA A 410 -30.46 -25.91 27.62
C ALA A 410 -29.04 -25.33 27.66
N HIS A 411 -28.20 -25.63 26.67
CA HIS A 411 -26.80 -25.23 26.65
C HIS A 411 -26.40 -24.57 25.33
N PRO A 412 -27.05 -23.45 24.93
CA PRO A 412 -26.74 -22.77 23.68
C PRO A 412 -25.26 -22.38 23.61
N GLY A 413 -24.66 -21.89 24.70
CA GLY A 413 -23.23 -21.54 24.76
C GLY A 413 -22.24 -22.72 24.66
N ALA A 414 -22.69 -23.96 24.85
CA ALA A 414 -21.86 -25.16 24.65
C ALA A 414 -22.00 -25.75 23.23
N VAL A 415 -23.12 -25.46 22.55
CA VAL A 415 -23.45 -26.01 21.22
C VAL A 415 -23.19 -25.00 20.09
N LEU A 416 -23.30 -23.70 20.36
CA LEU A 416 -23.18 -22.60 19.39
C LEU A 416 -21.91 -21.79 19.70
N SER A 417 -20.99 -21.72 18.73
CA SER A 417 -19.69 -21.05 18.89
C SER A 417 -19.76 -19.51 18.74
N GLY A 418 -20.83 -18.89 19.23
CA GLY A 418 -21.12 -17.46 19.10
C GLY A 418 -22.61 -17.16 18.97
N GLN A 419 -22.99 -15.89 19.20
CA GLN A 419 -24.37 -15.43 19.21
C GLN A 419 -24.62 -14.45 18.05
N GLY A 420 -25.78 -14.57 17.40
CA GLY A 420 -26.12 -13.80 16.19
C GLY A 420 -27.49 -14.19 15.65
N GLU A 421 -28.01 -13.47 14.65
CA GLU A 421 -29.39 -13.60 14.17
C GLU A 421 -29.80 -15.04 13.80
N LYS A 422 -28.92 -15.78 13.11
CA LYS A 422 -29.20 -17.15 12.63
C LYS A 422 -29.15 -18.17 13.75
N GLU A 423 -28.24 -17.95 14.70
CA GLU A 423 -28.13 -18.70 15.94
C GLU A 423 -29.34 -18.44 16.86
N ASN A 424 -29.83 -17.20 16.93
CA ASN A 424 -31.05 -16.84 17.67
C ASN A 424 -32.30 -17.48 17.05
N LEU A 425 -32.48 -17.40 15.73
CA LEU A 425 -33.58 -18.08 15.02
C LEU A 425 -33.50 -19.62 15.13
N LEU A 426 -32.29 -20.18 15.27
CA LEU A 426 -32.11 -21.61 15.58
C LEU A 426 -32.55 -21.95 17.02
N MET A 427 -32.23 -21.12 18.00
CA MET A 427 -32.69 -21.31 19.39
C MET A 427 -34.22 -21.19 19.48
N GLU A 428 -34.81 -20.14 18.91
CA GLU A 428 -36.27 -19.92 18.90
C GLU A 428 -37.02 -21.08 18.19
N SER A 429 -36.53 -21.53 17.04
CA SER A 429 -37.15 -22.66 16.34
C SER A 429 -36.91 -24.02 17.01
N ALA A 430 -35.80 -24.20 17.74
CA ALA A 430 -35.57 -25.37 18.58
C ALA A 430 -36.54 -25.40 19.79
N GLU A 431 -36.70 -24.26 20.47
CA GLU A 431 -37.62 -24.10 21.60
C GLU A 431 -39.08 -24.36 21.18
N ASN A 432 -39.52 -23.77 20.07
CA ASN A 432 -40.85 -23.98 19.49
C ASN A 432 -41.07 -25.45 19.08
N PHE A 433 -40.06 -26.10 18.49
CA PHE A 433 -40.11 -27.52 18.14
C PHE A 433 -40.22 -28.43 19.38
N VAL A 434 -39.44 -28.17 20.45
CA VAL A 434 -39.56 -28.93 21.71
C VAL A 434 -40.93 -28.74 22.34
N LYS A 435 -41.46 -27.51 22.39
CA LYS A 435 -42.79 -27.21 22.94
C LYS A 435 -43.91 -27.93 22.19
N GLU A 436 -43.95 -27.86 20.86
CA GLU A 436 -44.98 -28.57 20.07
C GLU A 436 -44.78 -30.10 20.07
N PHE A 437 -43.56 -30.63 20.27
CA PHE A 437 -43.32 -32.06 20.51
C PHE A 437 -43.80 -32.52 21.89
N GLU A 438 -43.57 -31.74 22.95
CA GLU A 438 -44.08 -32.04 24.29
C GLU A 438 -45.59 -31.91 24.39
N LEU A 439 -46.20 -30.94 23.70
CA LEU A 439 -47.66 -30.87 23.56
C LEU A 439 -48.22 -32.08 22.76
N LEU A 440 -47.46 -32.64 21.81
CA LEU A 440 -47.82 -33.89 21.13
C LEU A 440 -47.65 -35.13 22.04
N VAL A 441 -46.72 -35.10 22.99
CA VAL A 441 -46.57 -36.10 24.06
C VAL A 441 -47.74 -36.03 25.04
N LYS A 442 -48.02 -34.84 25.59
CA LYS A 442 -49.10 -34.58 26.56
C LYS A 442 -50.47 -34.96 25.97
N THR A 443 -50.81 -34.50 24.76
CA THR A 443 -52.05 -34.89 24.05
C THR A 443 -52.14 -36.37 23.61
N VAL A 444 -51.12 -37.21 23.86
CA VAL A 444 -51.19 -38.68 23.76
C VAL A 444 -51.39 -39.35 25.13
N LEU A 445 -50.89 -38.74 26.20
CA LEU A 445 -51.05 -39.21 27.58
C LEU A 445 -52.42 -38.81 28.16
N ASP A 446 -52.91 -37.62 27.81
CA ASP A 446 -54.21 -37.08 28.20
C ASP A 446 -55.35 -37.94 27.65
N ARG A 447 -56.05 -38.64 28.55
CA ARG A 447 -57.16 -39.53 28.21
C ARG A 447 -58.47 -38.75 28.07
N PRO A 448 -59.28 -38.94 27.00
CA PRO A 448 -60.63 -38.38 26.88
C PRO A 448 -61.67 -39.00 27.85
N GLY A 449 -61.33 -39.17 29.12
CA GLY A 449 -62.10 -39.95 30.10
C GLY A 449 -61.37 -40.12 31.43
N GLY A 450 -60.92 -39.02 32.02
CA GLY A 450 -60.52 -38.91 33.42
C GLY A 450 -61.19 -37.68 34.02
N ALA A 451 -61.96 -37.85 35.09
CA ALA A 451 -62.65 -36.75 35.75
C ALA A 451 -61.80 -36.23 36.91
N SER A 452 -61.32 -34.99 36.78
CA SER A 452 -60.75 -34.20 37.89
C SER A 452 -61.28 -32.78 37.78
N THR A 453 -62.02 -32.35 38.81
CA THR A 453 -62.75 -31.09 38.85
C THR A 453 -61.81 -29.88 39.00
N GLN A 454 -62.29 -28.69 38.63
CA GLN A 454 -61.71 -27.36 38.92
C GLN A 454 -60.43 -26.94 38.17
N SER A 455 -60.60 -26.44 36.95
CA SER A 455 -60.27 -25.03 36.66
C SER A 455 -61.07 -24.54 35.45
N THR A 456 -61.28 -23.22 35.36
CA THR A 456 -62.02 -22.59 34.25
C THR A 456 -61.07 -22.02 33.22
N ASP A 457 -60.85 -22.73 32.11
CA ASP A 457 -60.52 -22.07 30.84
C ASP A 457 -60.96 -22.92 29.63
N ALA A 458 -61.91 -22.41 28.85
CA ALA A 458 -62.64 -23.19 27.84
C ALA A 458 -61.98 -23.14 26.45
N ALA A 459 -60.66 -23.37 26.38
CA ALA A 459 -59.90 -23.28 25.13
C ALA A 459 -58.87 -24.41 24.94
N SER A 460 -58.68 -24.80 23.67
CA SER A 460 -57.50 -25.53 23.17
C SER A 460 -57.31 -27.04 23.45
N GLN A 461 -58.38 -27.84 23.58
CA GLN A 461 -58.26 -29.30 23.38
C GLN A 461 -57.97 -29.63 21.89
N LYS A 462 -56.75 -29.31 21.43
CA LYS A 462 -56.25 -29.54 20.07
C LYS A 462 -56.41 -31.04 19.73
N LYS A 463 -57.22 -31.36 18.71
CA LYS A 463 -57.39 -32.75 18.22
C LYS A 463 -56.01 -33.31 17.85
N PHE A 464 -55.67 -34.54 18.25
CA PHE A 464 -54.34 -35.14 18.00
C PHE A 464 -53.80 -34.95 16.56
N ARG A 465 -54.68 -34.93 15.53
CA ARG A 465 -54.31 -34.63 14.14
C ARG A 465 -53.79 -33.20 13.92
N THR A 466 -54.38 -32.18 14.55
CA THR A 466 -53.91 -30.79 14.42
C THR A 466 -52.62 -30.57 15.20
N GLN A 467 -52.46 -31.23 16.36
CA GLN A 467 -51.19 -31.19 17.11
C GLN A 467 -50.06 -31.90 16.35
N LEU A 468 -50.33 -33.04 15.71
CA LEU A 468 -49.35 -33.73 14.87
C LEU A 468 -48.92 -32.91 13.64
N ALA A 469 -49.82 -32.10 13.08
CA ALA A 469 -49.52 -31.18 11.98
C ALA A 469 -48.71 -29.96 12.44
N ALA A 470 -48.99 -29.42 13.62
CA ALA A 470 -48.21 -28.33 14.22
C ALA A 470 -46.78 -28.77 14.55
N PHE A 471 -46.62 -29.96 15.14
CA PHE A 471 -45.32 -30.62 15.34
C PHE A 471 -44.53 -30.79 14.03
N ASP A 472 -45.14 -31.28 12.95
CA ASP A 472 -44.43 -31.45 11.67
C ASP A 472 -44.03 -30.11 11.04
N LYS A 473 -44.86 -29.06 11.20
CA LYS A 473 -44.51 -27.69 10.77
C LYS A 473 -43.34 -27.11 11.58
N ALA A 474 -43.35 -27.29 12.90
CA ALA A 474 -42.26 -26.86 13.77
C ALA A 474 -40.95 -27.62 13.46
N TRP A 475 -41.03 -28.91 13.15
CA TRP A 475 -39.90 -29.69 12.64
C TRP A 475 -39.34 -29.15 11.33
N CYS A 476 -40.19 -28.80 10.36
CA CYS A 476 -39.75 -28.22 9.09
C CYS A 476 -38.99 -26.89 9.32
N ALA A 477 -39.50 -26.02 10.19
CA ALA A 477 -38.88 -24.75 10.54
C ALA A 477 -37.54 -24.94 11.28
N TYR A 478 -37.48 -25.80 12.29
CA TYR A 478 -36.24 -26.10 13.02
C TYR A 478 -35.18 -26.74 12.12
N LEU A 479 -35.56 -27.75 11.31
CA LEU A 479 -34.65 -28.45 10.41
C LEU A 479 -34.08 -27.52 9.32
N TYR A 480 -34.83 -26.52 8.87
CA TYR A 480 -34.32 -25.47 7.99
C TYR A 480 -33.21 -24.66 8.66
N HIS A 481 -33.47 -24.07 9.82
CA HIS A 481 -32.47 -23.27 10.55
C HIS A 481 -31.24 -24.10 10.95
N PHE A 482 -31.44 -25.36 11.36
CA PHE A 482 -30.36 -26.29 11.69
C PHE A 482 -29.44 -26.57 10.50
N VAL A 483 -30.00 -26.72 9.29
CA VAL A 483 -29.20 -26.88 8.06
C VAL A 483 -28.52 -25.58 7.65
N VAL A 484 -29.18 -24.43 7.80
CA VAL A 484 -28.54 -23.11 7.55
C VAL A 484 -27.34 -22.89 8.47
N TRP A 485 -27.45 -23.24 9.74
CA TRP A 485 -26.34 -23.24 10.70
C TRP A 485 -25.23 -24.22 10.29
N LYS A 486 -25.54 -25.50 10.02
CA LYS A 486 -24.49 -26.46 9.62
C LYS A 486 -23.82 -26.16 8.27
N LEU A 487 -24.43 -25.35 7.41
CA LEU A 487 -23.77 -24.81 6.21
C LEU A 487 -22.77 -23.69 6.53
N LYS A 488 -22.95 -22.93 7.63
CA LYS A 488 -21.96 -21.97 8.14
C LYS A 488 -20.71 -22.72 8.66
N ASP A 489 -20.91 -23.73 9.50
CA ASP A 489 -19.85 -24.61 10.01
C ASP A 489 -19.06 -25.27 8.87
N ALA A 490 -19.75 -25.89 7.90
CA ALA A 490 -19.12 -26.56 6.76
C ALA A 490 -18.30 -25.59 5.89
N LYS A 491 -18.78 -24.35 5.69
CA LYS A 491 -18.04 -23.32 4.95
C LYS A 491 -16.78 -22.85 5.71
N SER A 492 -16.83 -22.76 7.04
CA SER A 492 -15.64 -22.43 7.85
C SER A 492 -14.60 -23.55 7.75
N LEU A 493 -15.02 -24.80 7.94
CA LEU A 493 -14.14 -25.97 7.84
C LEU A 493 -13.55 -26.13 6.43
N GLU A 494 -14.31 -25.82 5.38
CA GLU A 494 -13.79 -25.75 4.01
C GLU A 494 -12.65 -24.72 3.90
N GLN A 495 -12.85 -23.49 4.41
CA GLN A 495 -11.84 -22.43 4.34
C GLN A 495 -10.54 -22.83 5.04
N ASP A 496 -10.59 -23.51 6.18
CA ASP A 496 -9.39 -23.96 6.88
C ASP A 496 -8.71 -25.18 6.23
N LEU A 497 -9.47 -26.10 5.61
CA LEU A 497 -8.91 -27.17 4.78
C LEU A 497 -8.23 -26.62 3.51
N VAL A 498 -8.80 -25.57 2.89
CA VAL A 498 -8.18 -24.85 1.77
C VAL A 498 -6.91 -24.12 2.23
N ARG A 499 -6.95 -23.44 3.38
CA ARG A 499 -5.80 -22.74 3.99
C ARG A 499 -4.65 -23.72 4.28
N ALA A 500 -4.96 -24.89 4.83
CA ALA A 500 -3.99 -25.96 5.07
C ALA A 500 -3.34 -26.44 3.76
N ALA A 501 -4.12 -26.66 2.69
CA ALA A 501 -3.59 -27.04 1.39
C ALA A 501 -2.65 -25.97 0.79
N CYS A 502 -2.98 -24.69 0.94
CA CYS A 502 -2.13 -23.59 0.47
C CYS A 502 -0.82 -23.48 1.27
N LYS A 503 -0.85 -23.75 2.58
CA LYS A 503 0.38 -23.83 3.41
C LYS A 503 1.28 -25.01 2.99
N LEU A 504 0.70 -26.18 2.71
CA LEU A 504 1.44 -27.34 2.18
C LEU A 504 2.06 -27.05 0.81
N GLU A 505 1.32 -26.38 -0.08
CA GLU A 505 1.81 -25.95 -1.39
C GLU A 505 2.99 -24.97 -1.27
N LEU A 506 2.90 -23.93 -0.44
CA LEU A 506 4.00 -22.97 -0.22
C LEU A 506 5.26 -23.65 0.33
N SER A 507 5.10 -24.51 1.35
CA SER A 507 6.20 -25.28 1.93
C SER A 507 6.86 -26.18 0.89
N MET A 508 6.09 -26.86 0.05
CA MET A 508 6.59 -27.65 -1.08
C MET A 508 7.33 -26.76 -2.11
N MET A 509 6.79 -25.61 -2.49
CA MET A 509 7.40 -24.71 -3.48
C MET A 509 8.73 -24.11 -3.00
N GLN A 510 8.80 -23.72 -1.72
CA GLN A 510 10.03 -23.25 -1.07
C GLN A 510 11.08 -24.38 -1.02
N THR A 511 10.70 -25.54 -0.46
CA THR A 511 11.63 -26.66 -0.23
C THR A 511 12.12 -27.30 -1.53
N CYS A 512 11.25 -27.45 -2.53
CA CYS A 512 11.58 -28.04 -3.82
C CYS A 512 12.14 -27.02 -4.83
N LYS A 513 12.35 -25.75 -4.42
CA LYS A 513 12.92 -24.65 -5.24
C LYS A 513 12.28 -24.45 -6.61
N LEU A 514 10.98 -24.73 -6.76
CA LEU A 514 10.32 -24.89 -8.07
C LEU A 514 10.49 -23.67 -9.01
N SER A 515 10.58 -23.99 -10.30
CA SER A 515 10.55 -23.05 -11.42
C SER A 515 9.11 -22.80 -11.89
N SER A 516 8.85 -21.70 -12.59
CA SER A 516 7.49 -21.34 -13.05
C SER A 516 6.96 -22.21 -14.19
N ASP A 517 7.81 -23.06 -14.78
CA ASP A 517 7.44 -23.99 -15.88
C ASP A 517 7.18 -25.43 -15.38
N GLY A 518 7.21 -25.65 -14.06
CA GLY A 518 6.91 -26.94 -13.43
C GLY A 518 7.96 -28.05 -13.63
N GLN A 519 8.90 -27.89 -14.57
CA GLN A 519 10.04 -28.78 -14.72
C GLN A 519 11.13 -28.48 -13.69
N SER A 520 11.29 -29.41 -12.76
CA SER A 520 12.43 -29.50 -11.84
C SER A 520 13.29 -30.71 -12.24
N HIS A 521 14.22 -30.47 -13.15
CA HIS A 521 15.30 -31.42 -13.38
C HIS A 521 16.19 -31.44 -12.13
N ASP A 522 16.57 -32.64 -11.71
CA ASP A 522 17.46 -32.94 -10.58
C ASP A 522 17.00 -32.51 -9.17
N LEU A 523 15.73 -32.82 -8.82
CA LEU A 523 15.33 -32.94 -7.42
C LEU A 523 16.02 -34.13 -6.72
N SER A 524 16.50 -33.91 -5.48
CA SER A 524 16.94 -34.98 -4.59
C SER A 524 15.82 -35.98 -4.28
N HIS A 525 16.19 -37.20 -3.84
CA HIS A 525 15.25 -38.24 -3.42
C HIS A 525 14.25 -37.72 -2.38
N ASP A 526 14.71 -36.97 -1.39
CA ASP A 526 13.87 -36.53 -0.27
C ASP A 526 12.94 -35.38 -0.69
N MET A 527 13.37 -34.53 -1.63
CA MET A 527 12.52 -33.51 -2.26
C MET A 527 11.38 -34.18 -3.05
N LYS A 528 11.66 -35.30 -3.75
CA LYS A 528 10.64 -36.13 -4.42
C LYS A 528 9.70 -36.81 -3.41
N ALA A 529 10.21 -37.25 -2.25
CA ALA A 529 9.39 -37.81 -1.18
C ALA A 529 8.44 -36.77 -0.56
N ILE A 530 8.95 -35.55 -0.28
CA ILE A 530 8.15 -34.41 0.21
C ILE A 530 7.08 -34.02 -0.82
N GLN A 531 7.44 -33.90 -2.09
CA GLN A 531 6.49 -33.61 -3.18
C GLN A 531 5.37 -34.67 -3.22
N LYS A 532 5.72 -35.96 -3.14
CA LYS A 532 4.74 -37.04 -3.12
C LYS A 532 3.81 -36.95 -1.91
N GLN A 533 4.36 -36.80 -0.69
CA GLN A 533 3.59 -36.68 0.55
C GLN A 533 2.59 -35.52 0.46
N VAL A 534 3.04 -34.33 0.01
CA VAL A 534 2.17 -33.17 -0.17
C VAL A 534 1.07 -33.42 -1.21
N THR A 535 1.33 -34.15 -2.30
CA THR A 535 0.28 -34.51 -3.26
C THR A 535 -0.75 -35.50 -2.71
N ASP A 536 -0.34 -36.47 -1.88
CA ASP A 536 -1.24 -37.42 -1.22
C ASP A 536 -2.07 -36.74 -0.11
N ASP A 537 -1.47 -35.82 0.66
CA ASP A 537 -2.18 -35.01 1.66
C ASP A 537 -3.17 -34.03 1.01
N GLN A 538 -2.77 -33.33 -0.06
CA GLN A 538 -3.70 -32.49 -0.83
C GLN A 538 -4.86 -33.29 -1.41
N LYS A 539 -4.63 -34.54 -1.83
CA LYS A 539 -5.71 -35.43 -2.28
C LYS A 539 -6.67 -35.78 -1.15
N LEU A 540 -6.17 -36.07 0.05
CA LEU A 540 -7.02 -36.28 1.24
C LEU A 540 -7.83 -35.02 1.61
N LEU A 541 -7.23 -33.83 1.48
CA LEU A 541 -7.93 -32.55 1.68
C LEU A 541 -9.01 -32.31 0.61
N ARG A 542 -8.74 -32.66 -0.67
CA ARG A 542 -9.74 -32.61 -1.76
C ARG A 542 -10.92 -33.54 -1.50
N GLU A 543 -10.66 -34.78 -1.06
CA GLU A 543 -11.72 -35.75 -0.72
C GLU A 543 -12.59 -35.22 0.44
N LYS A 544 -11.98 -34.62 1.49
CA LYS A 544 -12.73 -33.96 2.58
C LYS A 544 -13.56 -32.76 2.08
N ILE A 545 -12.99 -31.88 1.27
CA ILE A 545 -13.69 -30.69 0.74
C ILE A 545 -14.86 -31.10 -0.19
N GLN A 546 -14.68 -32.12 -1.02
CA GLN A 546 -15.75 -32.69 -1.86
C GLN A 546 -16.93 -33.22 -1.02
N HIS A 547 -16.66 -33.76 0.17
CA HIS A 547 -17.69 -34.26 1.08
C HIS A 547 -18.39 -33.16 1.89
N LEU A 548 -17.77 -32.01 2.10
CA LEU A 548 -18.35 -30.86 2.81
C LEU A 548 -19.14 -29.92 1.88
N SER A 549 -18.56 -29.60 0.72
CA SER A 549 -19.03 -28.50 -0.14
C SER A 549 -19.20 -28.88 -1.62
N GLY A 550 -18.96 -30.14 -1.99
CA GLY A 550 -19.04 -30.63 -3.37
C GLY A 550 -18.02 -30.00 -4.31
N ASP A 551 -18.28 -30.11 -5.61
CA ASP A 551 -17.35 -29.68 -6.67
C ASP A 551 -17.00 -28.19 -6.57
N ALA A 552 -17.96 -27.35 -6.18
CA ALA A 552 -17.76 -25.91 -5.97
C ALA A 552 -16.74 -25.60 -4.84
N GLY A 553 -16.56 -26.49 -3.87
CA GLY A 553 -15.49 -26.40 -2.87
C GLY A 553 -14.13 -26.76 -3.45
N ILE A 554 -14.05 -27.80 -4.31
CA ILE A 554 -12.82 -28.13 -5.05
C ILE A 554 -12.42 -27.00 -6.01
N GLU A 555 -13.38 -26.32 -6.65
CA GLU A 555 -13.09 -25.15 -7.48
C GLU A 555 -12.46 -24.01 -6.67
N ARG A 556 -13.03 -23.65 -5.50
CA ARG A 556 -12.44 -22.64 -4.61
C ARG A 556 -11.04 -23.04 -4.11
N MET A 557 -10.84 -24.33 -3.79
CA MET A 557 -9.52 -24.87 -3.44
C MET A 557 -8.51 -24.74 -4.59
N ASN A 558 -8.93 -25.03 -5.82
CA ASN A 558 -8.07 -24.91 -7.01
C ASN A 558 -7.69 -23.46 -7.29
N SER A 559 -8.63 -22.51 -7.18
CA SER A 559 -8.35 -21.09 -7.33
C SER A 559 -7.35 -20.61 -6.27
N ALA A 560 -7.61 -20.90 -4.99
CA ALA A 560 -6.72 -20.52 -3.89
C ALA A 560 -5.30 -21.10 -4.03
N LEU A 561 -5.15 -22.36 -4.47
CA LEU A 561 -3.84 -22.96 -4.78
C LEU A 561 -3.16 -22.29 -5.99
N SER A 562 -3.92 -21.83 -6.98
CA SER A 562 -3.40 -21.12 -8.15
C SER A 562 -2.93 -19.72 -7.79
N ASP A 563 -3.72 -18.98 -6.99
CA ASP A 563 -3.37 -17.66 -6.43
C ASP A 563 -2.16 -17.73 -5.49
N THR A 564 -2.00 -18.85 -4.79
CA THR A 564 -0.84 -19.11 -3.93
C THR A 564 0.43 -19.30 -4.75
N ARG A 565 0.34 -20.05 -5.87
CA ARG A 565 1.46 -20.25 -6.81
C ARG A 565 1.87 -18.96 -7.52
N SER A 566 0.91 -18.16 -8.00
CA SER A 566 1.21 -16.91 -8.70
C SER A 566 1.93 -15.92 -7.78
N LYS A 567 1.42 -15.70 -6.56
CA LYS A 567 2.05 -14.82 -5.55
C LYS A 567 3.45 -15.27 -5.15
N PHE A 568 3.71 -16.58 -5.08
CA PHE A 568 5.06 -17.10 -4.83
C PHE A 568 6.04 -16.74 -5.95
N PHE A 569 5.63 -16.87 -7.21
CA PHE A 569 6.49 -16.51 -8.35
C PHE A 569 6.65 -15.00 -8.50
N GLU A 570 5.59 -14.22 -8.28
CA GLU A 570 5.62 -12.75 -8.25
C GLU A 570 6.56 -12.22 -7.16
N ALA A 571 6.53 -12.78 -5.95
CA ALA A 571 7.47 -12.41 -4.88
C ALA A 571 8.93 -12.78 -5.22
N LYS A 572 9.14 -13.89 -5.94
CA LYS A 572 10.46 -14.37 -6.39
C LYS A 572 11.02 -13.54 -7.54
N GLU A 573 10.17 -13.02 -8.43
CA GLU A 573 10.56 -12.13 -9.54
C GLU A 573 10.86 -10.70 -9.06
N ASN A 574 10.17 -10.23 -8.02
CA ASN A 574 10.39 -8.92 -7.40
C ASN A 574 11.58 -8.85 -6.41
N GLY A 575 12.37 -9.92 -6.25
CA GLY A 575 13.67 -9.90 -5.55
C GLY A 575 13.64 -9.81 -4.02
N ASN A 576 12.48 -9.89 -3.36
CA ASN A 576 12.38 -9.79 -1.90
C ASN A 576 12.89 -11.05 -1.17
N PRO A 577 13.59 -10.92 -0.03
CA PRO A 577 14.07 -12.06 0.74
C PRO A 577 12.91 -12.79 1.44
N LEU A 578 12.48 -13.92 0.86
CA LEU A 578 11.31 -14.69 1.30
C LEU A 578 11.57 -15.56 2.54
N ALA A 579 12.16 -14.98 3.60
CA ALA A 579 12.50 -15.68 4.83
C ALA A 579 11.40 -15.65 5.91
N THR A 580 10.54 -14.62 5.92
CA THR A 580 9.72 -14.31 7.11
C THR A 580 8.25 -13.97 6.80
N SER A 581 7.50 -14.88 6.16
CA SER A 581 6.03 -14.78 6.12
C SER A 581 5.31 -16.13 5.96
N VAL A 582 5.00 -16.75 7.09
CA VAL A 582 4.11 -17.94 7.21
C VAL A 582 2.83 -17.62 8.02
N ALA A 583 2.77 -16.43 8.63
CA ALA A 583 1.70 -16.01 9.54
C ALA A 583 0.43 -15.53 8.80
N ASN A 584 0.57 -14.60 7.85
CA ASN A 584 -0.55 -13.76 7.42
C ASN A 584 -1.23 -14.23 6.12
N VAL A 585 -2.04 -15.28 6.22
CA VAL A 585 -3.05 -15.65 5.20
C VAL A 585 -4.41 -15.86 5.90
N SER A 586 -5.11 -14.74 6.12
CA SER A 586 -6.40 -14.67 6.83
C SER A 586 -7.32 -13.59 6.24
N THR A 587 -7.99 -13.88 5.12
CA THR A 587 -9.15 -13.10 4.65
C THR A 587 -10.02 -13.93 3.70
N PRO A 588 -11.34 -14.06 3.92
CA PRO A 588 -12.21 -14.87 3.07
C PRO A 588 -12.92 -14.06 1.95
N LEU A 589 -13.23 -14.71 0.82
CA LEU A 589 -14.11 -14.13 -0.20
C LEU A 589 -15.57 -14.12 0.26
N SER A 590 -16.29 -13.04 -0.07
CA SER A 590 -17.75 -12.93 0.08
C SER A 590 -18.39 -12.33 -1.18
N ILE A 591 -19.70 -12.53 -1.34
CA ILE A 591 -20.49 -12.18 -2.53
C ILE A 591 -21.75 -11.43 -2.07
N ASN A 592 -22.10 -10.35 -2.75
CA ASN A 592 -23.18 -9.43 -2.36
C ASN A 592 -24.57 -9.87 -2.86
N SER A 593 -25.62 -9.45 -2.14
CA SER A 593 -26.98 -9.31 -2.65
C SER A 593 -27.70 -8.17 -1.89
N SER A 594 -28.82 -7.67 -2.42
CA SER A 594 -29.42 -6.37 -2.04
C SER A 594 -30.59 -6.48 -1.03
N GLY A 595 -30.85 -5.43 -0.24
CA GLY A 595 -31.97 -5.33 0.71
C GLY A 595 -32.05 -3.97 1.44
N GLN A 596 -33.15 -3.24 1.22
CA GLN A 596 -33.35 -1.80 1.46
C GLN A 596 -33.92 -1.44 2.86
N VAL A 597 -33.27 -0.49 3.58
CA VAL A 597 -33.79 0.72 4.32
C VAL A 597 -35.26 0.70 4.84
N PRO A 598 -35.64 1.11 6.09
CA PRO A 598 -35.21 2.36 6.79
C PRO A 598 -34.93 2.33 8.33
N ASN A 599 -34.61 3.52 8.87
CA ASN A 599 -34.29 3.91 10.26
C ASN A 599 -35.57 4.35 11.05
N PRO A 600 -35.61 4.51 12.41
CA PRO A 600 -35.12 5.78 13.03
C PRO A 600 -34.67 5.75 14.54
N THR A 601 -33.99 6.82 14.99
CA THR A 601 -33.91 7.48 16.35
C THR A 601 -33.93 6.64 17.67
N SER A 602 -33.20 6.97 18.75
CA SER A 602 -32.86 8.30 19.33
C SER A 602 -31.58 8.33 20.21
N LYS A 603 -31.33 9.45 20.92
CA LYS A 603 -30.23 9.76 21.89
C LYS A 603 -30.81 9.93 23.33
N PRO A 604 -30.04 10.27 24.40
CA PRO A 604 -28.65 9.97 24.82
C PRO A 604 -28.58 9.40 26.27
N THR A 605 -27.40 9.28 26.91
CA THR A 605 -26.99 10.04 28.13
C THR A 605 -25.69 9.50 28.79
N VAL A 606 -24.87 10.47 29.23
CA VAL A 606 -23.81 10.53 30.28
C VAL A 606 -23.92 9.41 31.36
N GLU A 607 -22.87 8.82 31.95
CA GLU A 607 -21.68 9.39 32.62
C GLU A 607 -20.48 8.41 32.64
N GLY A 608 -19.37 8.73 33.33
CA GLY A 608 -18.14 7.90 33.30
C GLY A 608 -17.41 7.72 34.64
N SER A 609 -16.40 6.85 34.65
CA SER A 609 -15.32 6.82 35.64
C SER A 609 -14.08 6.09 35.07
N SER A 610 -12.99 5.99 35.85
CA SER A 610 -11.63 5.85 35.33
C SER A 610 -10.86 4.59 35.80
N PHE A 611 -9.73 4.37 35.12
CA PHE A 611 -8.44 3.84 35.62
C PHE A 611 -7.95 2.41 35.25
N THR A 612 -6.63 2.33 35.02
CA THR A 612 -5.71 1.16 34.99
C THR A 612 -5.87 0.06 33.91
N ALA A 613 -5.25 0.33 32.76
CA ALA A 613 -4.29 -0.52 32.03
C ALA A 613 -4.24 -2.06 32.25
N GLN A 614 -4.53 -2.81 31.18
CA GLN A 614 -3.75 -3.98 30.74
C GLN A 614 -3.95 -4.22 29.23
N SER A 615 -2.87 -4.23 28.44
CA SER A 615 -2.95 -4.15 26.97
C SER A 615 -2.91 -5.50 26.27
N LEU A 616 -4.08 -6.02 25.84
CA LEU A 616 -4.21 -7.06 24.83
C LEU A 616 -5.29 -6.63 23.79
N PRO A 617 -4.94 -6.46 22.50
CA PRO A 617 -5.92 -6.06 21.47
C PRO A 617 -6.81 -7.24 21.03
N GLY A 618 -7.84 -7.53 21.83
CA GLY A 618 -8.99 -8.34 21.40
C GLY A 618 -9.87 -7.59 20.39
N ALA A 619 -10.54 -8.32 19.50
CA ALA A 619 -11.27 -7.74 18.37
C ALA A 619 -12.44 -6.81 18.78
N ALA A 620 -12.58 -5.70 18.05
CA ALA A 620 -13.76 -4.82 18.06
C ALA A 620 -14.42 -4.78 16.66
N SER A 621 -15.70 -4.44 16.62
CA SER A 621 -16.60 -4.80 15.51
C SER A 621 -16.69 -3.79 14.37
N SER A 622 -16.68 -4.33 13.14
CA SER A 622 -17.41 -3.87 11.94
C SER A 622 -17.78 -2.38 11.81
N SER A 623 -17.10 -1.68 10.88
CA SER A 623 -17.60 -0.48 10.22
C SER A 623 -17.46 -0.58 8.69
N SER A 624 -18.22 0.27 7.99
CA SER A 624 -18.30 0.50 6.53
C SER A 624 -17.33 -0.25 5.61
N SER A 625 -17.88 -1.06 4.70
CA SER A 625 -17.12 -1.77 3.66
C SER A 625 -16.66 -0.86 2.52
N THR A 626 -15.45 -0.29 2.65
CA THR A 626 -14.62 0.08 1.48
C THR A 626 -13.80 -1.13 1.04
N SER A 627 -13.29 -1.10 -0.20
CA SER A 627 -12.24 -2.02 -0.63
C SER A 627 -10.98 -1.81 0.21
N PRO A 628 -10.08 -2.81 0.34
CA PRO A 628 -8.76 -2.60 0.92
C PRO A 628 -7.93 -1.68 0.00
N MET A 629 -8.12 -0.37 0.18
CA MET A 629 -7.31 0.67 -0.46
C MET A 629 -5.85 0.40 -0.13
N LYS A 630 -5.04 0.12 -1.16
CA LYS A 630 -3.59 0.08 -1.01
C LYS A 630 -3.16 1.51 -0.63
N PRO A 631 -2.58 1.72 0.58
CA PRO A 631 -2.21 3.06 1.02
C PRO A 631 -1.16 3.68 0.07
N PRO A 632 -1.06 5.01 0.00
CA PRO A 632 -0.01 5.66 -0.78
C PRO A 632 1.37 5.21 -0.31
N THR A 633 2.15 4.66 -1.23
CA THR A 633 3.53 4.23 -0.99
C THR A 633 4.35 5.43 -0.53
N ASP A 634 5.33 5.24 0.36
CA ASP A 634 6.17 6.32 0.91
C ASP A 634 6.83 7.17 -0.19
N ASN A 635 7.21 6.54 -1.32
CA ASN A 635 7.71 7.22 -2.51
C ASN A 635 6.70 8.18 -3.16
N GLU A 636 5.41 7.86 -3.14
CA GLU A 636 4.34 8.75 -3.62
C GLU A 636 4.14 9.93 -2.67
N GLN A 637 4.20 9.68 -1.36
CA GLN A 637 4.13 10.72 -0.35
C GLN A 637 5.31 11.67 -0.52
N MET A 638 6.55 11.16 -0.59
CA MET A 638 7.76 11.94 -0.84
C MET A 638 7.67 12.77 -2.14
N VAL A 639 7.24 12.18 -3.27
CA VAL A 639 7.07 12.92 -4.53
C VAL A 639 5.97 13.98 -4.43
N ASN A 640 4.86 13.71 -3.73
CA ASN A 640 3.81 14.69 -3.48
C ASN A 640 4.33 15.86 -2.63
N GLU A 641 5.08 15.61 -1.57
CA GLU A 641 5.66 16.66 -0.73
C GLU A 641 6.69 17.49 -1.50
N MET A 642 7.59 16.84 -2.27
CA MET A 642 8.56 17.53 -3.12
C MET A 642 7.92 18.43 -4.19
N LEU A 643 6.67 18.17 -4.60
CA LEU A 643 5.91 19.04 -5.51
C LEU A 643 5.24 20.24 -4.79
N HIS A 644 4.92 20.13 -3.50
CA HIS A 644 4.26 21.19 -2.72
C HIS A 644 5.24 22.13 -1.98
N GLU A 645 6.44 21.63 -1.63
CA GLU A 645 7.49 22.36 -0.92
C GLU A 645 8.25 23.35 -1.83
N ASP A 646 8.64 24.51 -1.30
CA ASP A 646 9.59 25.41 -1.97
C ASP A 646 11.04 24.91 -1.75
N ASP A 647 12.01 25.47 -2.46
CA ASP A 647 13.38 24.90 -2.53
C ASP A 647 14.23 25.01 -1.25
N VAL A 648 13.64 25.47 -0.14
CA VAL A 648 14.34 25.75 1.14
C VAL A 648 13.92 24.79 2.26
N SER A 649 12.73 24.17 2.20
CA SER A 649 12.06 23.57 3.36
C SER A 649 12.11 22.04 3.47
N PHE A 650 12.37 21.31 2.37
CA PHE A 650 12.34 19.84 2.36
C PHE A 650 13.24 19.17 3.42
N ALA A 651 14.34 19.82 3.80
CA ALA A 651 15.29 19.31 4.79
C ALA A 651 14.93 19.62 6.27
N ARG A 652 13.73 20.18 6.55
CA ARG A 652 13.36 20.67 7.90
C ARG A 652 11.98 20.22 8.40
N ASN A 653 11.07 19.83 7.50
CA ASN A 653 9.67 19.59 7.88
C ASN A 653 9.39 18.22 8.54
N SER A 654 10.43 17.46 8.91
CA SER A 654 10.33 16.27 9.76
C SER A 654 10.07 16.57 11.24
N ASP A 655 9.99 17.85 11.64
CA ASP A 655 9.94 18.27 13.05
C ASP A 655 8.54 18.44 13.63
N ASN A 656 7.48 18.34 12.82
CA ASN A 656 6.09 18.44 13.28
C ASN A 656 5.47 17.08 13.70
N VAL A 657 6.23 16.29 14.46
CA VAL A 657 5.71 15.21 15.32
C VAL A 657 5.91 15.68 16.76
N SER A 658 4.96 15.39 17.66
CA SER A 658 5.01 15.92 19.03
C SER A 658 6.35 15.63 19.70
N SER A 659 6.94 16.64 20.38
CA SER A 659 8.29 16.51 20.98
C SER A 659 8.37 15.27 21.86
N ALA A 660 7.38 15.06 22.72
CA ALA A 660 7.31 13.91 23.62
C ALA A 660 7.44 12.54 22.91
N GLU A 661 6.91 12.38 21.70
CA GLU A 661 7.05 11.13 20.93
C GLU A 661 8.43 10.99 20.30
N LYS A 662 9.01 12.09 19.79
CA LYS A 662 10.43 12.12 19.35
C LYS A 662 11.40 11.87 20.50
N ASP A 663 11.18 12.51 21.64
CA ASP A 663 11.99 12.40 22.85
C ASP A 663 11.91 10.98 23.42
N PHE A 664 10.72 10.36 23.39
CA PHE A 664 10.55 8.95 23.71
C PHE A 664 11.28 8.03 22.71
N GLN A 665 11.12 8.25 21.39
CA GLN A 665 11.80 7.45 20.36
C GLN A 665 13.32 7.56 20.46
N ALA A 666 13.86 8.77 20.69
CA ALA A 666 15.27 9.02 20.91
C ALA A 666 15.78 8.34 22.18
N LYS A 667 15.00 8.37 23.28
CA LYS A 667 15.33 7.69 24.53
C LYS A 667 15.32 6.16 24.37
N VAL A 668 14.34 5.59 23.66
CA VAL A 668 14.30 4.16 23.32
C VAL A 668 15.49 3.78 22.44
N LYS A 669 15.80 4.56 21.39
CA LYS A 669 16.99 4.35 20.55
C LYS A 669 18.26 4.34 21.40
N ALA A 670 18.46 5.35 22.24
CA ALA A 670 19.64 5.48 23.10
C ALA A 670 19.77 4.32 24.11
N THR A 671 18.66 3.86 24.70
CA THR A 671 18.66 2.68 25.59
C THR A 671 18.98 1.39 24.83
N MET A 672 18.43 1.19 23.62
CA MET A 672 18.73 0.02 22.79
C MET A 672 20.17 0.03 22.26
N GLU A 673 20.65 1.15 21.74
CA GLU A 673 22.05 1.31 21.30
C GLU A 673 23.00 1.11 22.48
N LYS A 674 22.69 1.61 23.69
CA LYS A 674 23.48 1.31 24.88
C LYS A 674 23.49 -0.18 25.20
N ALA A 675 22.33 -0.83 25.32
CA ALA A 675 22.25 -2.25 25.65
C ALA A 675 22.96 -3.15 24.63
N PHE A 676 22.98 -2.76 23.35
CA PHE A 676 23.77 -3.42 22.31
C PHE A 676 25.28 -3.28 22.55
N TRP A 677 25.78 -2.07 22.80
CA TRP A 677 27.21 -1.85 23.03
C TRP A 677 27.70 -2.40 24.38
N ASP A 678 26.84 -2.42 25.40
CA ASP A 678 27.09 -3.11 26.68
C ASP A 678 27.25 -4.63 26.42
N LEU A 679 26.33 -5.25 25.65
CA LEU A 679 26.41 -6.67 25.26
C LEU A 679 27.66 -7.02 24.43
N VAL A 680 28.05 -6.17 23.48
CA VAL A 680 29.30 -6.34 22.68
C VAL A 680 30.55 -6.24 23.58
N THR A 681 30.50 -5.41 24.63
CA THR A 681 31.59 -5.29 25.61
C THR A 681 31.65 -6.54 26.50
N ASP A 682 30.51 -7.10 26.89
CA ASP A 682 30.45 -8.31 27.71
C ASP A 682 30.72 -9.60 26.93
N SER A 683 30.43 -9.69 25.62
CA SER A 683 30.83 -10.86 24.80
C SER A 683 32.35 -10.99 24.62
N MET A 684 33.08 -9.91 24.88
CA MET A 684 34.55 -9.86 24.85
C MET A 684 35.18 -10.06 26.24
N ARG A 685 34.37 -10.38 27.27
CA ARG A 685 34.79 -10.49 28.68
C ARG A 685 34.96 -11.96 29.12
N GLY A 686 36.21 -12.43 29.17
CA GLY A 686 36.58 -13.72 29.77
C GLY A 686 37.66 -14.47 28.98
N ASP A 687 38.05 -15.65 29.46
CA ASP A 687 39.16 -16.47 28.90
C ASP A 687 38.90 -16.98 27.47
N LYS A 688 37.68 -16.79 26.94
CA LYS A 688 37.30 -17.08 25.55
C LYS A 688 36.38 -15.97 25.02
N PRO A 689 36.93 -14.89 24.42
CA PRO A 689 36.12 -13.81 23.85
C PRO A 689 35.43 -14.26 22.55
N ASP A 690 34.15 -13.94 22.41
CA ASP A 690 33.33 -14.31 21.25
C ASP A 690 33.55 -13.32 20.08
N ASN A 691 34.76 -13.35 19.51
CA ASN A 691 35.26 -12.47 18.44
C ASN A 691 34.36 -12.40 17.18
N SER A 692 33.35 -13.27 17.06
CA SER A 692 32.34 -13.25 16.00
C SER A 692 31.55 -11.93 15.93
N GLN A 693 31.23 -11.29 17.06
CA GLN A 693 30.50 -10.01 17.07
C GLN A 693 31.37 -8.89 16.49
N LEU A 694 32.65 -8.87 16.86
CA LEU A 694 33.64 -7.90 16.38
C LEU A 694 33.86 -7.99 14.86
N ILE A 695 33.98 -9.21 14.32
CA ILE A 695 34.11 -9.45 12.88
C ILE A 695 32.85 -8.99 12.13
N ASN A 696 31.66 -9.18 12.69
CA ASN A 696 30.41 -8.69 12.09
C ASN A 696 30.32 -7.15 12.08
N LEU A 697 30.81 -6.46 13.11
CA LEU A 697 30.87 -4.99 13.15
C LEU A 697 31.85 -4.43 12.11
N VAL A 698 33.05 -5.01 11.97
CA VAL A 698 34.01 -4.59 10.91
C VAL A 698 33.44 -4.87 9.51
N LYS A 699 32.71 -5.97 9.35
CA LYS A 699 31.98 -6.30 8.12
C LYS A 699 30.85 -5.29 7.83
N GLU A 700 30.16 -4.78 8.83
CA GLU A 700 29.15 -3.73 8.69
C GLU A 700 29.77 -2.40 8.23
N VAL A 701 30.88 -1.97 8.86
CA VAL A 701 31.68 -0.82 8.45
C VAL A 701 32.09 -0.94 6.98
N ARG A 702 32.73 -2.06 6.62
CA ARG A 702 33.20 -2.32 5.24
C ARG A 702 32.07 -2.30 4.23
N ASN A 703 30.97 -3.00 4.50
CA ASN A 703 29.84 -3.09 3.58
C ASN A 703 29.18 -1.71 3.39
N SER A 704 29.04 -0.94 4.46
CA SER A 704 28.43 0.40 4.41
C SER A 704 29.31 1.42 3.67
N LEU A 705 30.64 1.38 3.83
CA LEU A 705 31.58 2.16 3.02
C LEU A 705 31.50 1.74 1.54
N HIS A 706 31.45 0.43 1.26
CA HIS A 706 31.33 -0.11 -0.10
C HIS A 706 30.01 0.26 -0.80
N GLU A 707 28.89 0.43 -0.08
CA GLU A 707 27.62 0.93 -0.63
C GLU A 707 27.64 2.44 -0.96
N LEU A 708 28.42 3.23 -0.21
CA LEU A 708 28.59 4.67 -0.43
C LEU A 708 29.61 4.99 -1.53
N ALA A 709 30.62 4.15 -1.68
CA ALA A 709 31.77 4.36 -2.56
C ALA A 709 31.46 4.46 -4.06
N SER A 710 32.33 5.17 -4.79
CA SER A 710 32.43 5.07 -6.25
C SER A 710 32.91 3.67 -6.65
N ASN A 711 32.72 3.28 -7.92
CA ASN A 711 33.14 1.95 -8.36
C ASN A 711 34.66 1.72 -8.29
N GLU A 712 35.45 2.80 -8.37
CA GLU A 712 36.92 2.77 -8.28
C GLU A 712 37.40 2.54 -6.83
N LEU A 713 36.68 3.08 -5.83
CA LEU A 713 37.03 2.94 -4.41
C LEU A 713 36.54 1.61 -3.79
N LYS A 714 35.62 0.88 -4.44
CA LYS A 714 35.08 -0.38 -3.92
C LYS A 714 36.11 -1.49 -3.83
N GLU A 715 37.02 -1.55 -4.80
CA GLU A 715 38.11 -2.53 -4.83
C GLU A 715 39.13 -2.17 -3.72
N GLU A 716 39.50 -0.89 -3.58
CA GLU A 716 40.34 -0.36 -2.48
C GLU A 716 39.80 -0.76 -1.09
N ILE A 717 38.49 -0.64 -0.86
CA ILE A 717 37.82 -0.96 0.41
C ILE A 717 37.82 -2.47 0.71
N LEU A 718 37.75 -3.32 -0.30
CA LEU A 718 37.74 -4.78 -0.12
C LEU A 718 39.15 -5.32 0.16
N GLU A 719 40.18 -4.74 -0.46
CA GLU A 719 41.59 -5.11 -0.23
C GLU A 719 42.10 -4.64 1.15
N ASN A 720 41.71 -3.45 1.61
CA ASN A 720 42.18 -2.89 2.88
C ASN A 720 41.37 -3.34 4.11
N ILE A 721 40.19 -3.95 3.93
CA ILE A 721 39.36 -4.50 5.02
C ILE A 721 39.07 -5.99 4.74
N ASP A 722 40.13 -6.78 4.80
CA ASP A 722 40.08 -8.23 4.68
C ASP A 722 39.55 -8.88 5.97
N LEU A 723 38.45 -9.64 5.84
CA LEU A 723 37.81 -10.33 6.96
C LEU A 723 38.40 -11.72 7.22
N GLU A 724 39.07 -12.33 6.24
CA GLU A 724 39.78 -13.60 6.41
C GLU A 724 41.05 -13.37 7.23
N ILE A 725 41.85 -12.35 6.88
CA ILE A 725 43.03 -11.93 7.65
C ILE A 725 42.60 -11.52 9.08
N LEU A 726 41.56 -10.69 9.22
CA LEU A 726 41.03 -10.32 10.53
C LEU A 726 40.58 -11.54 11.35
N SER A 727 39.92 -12.53 10.71
CA SER A 727 39.50 -13.75 11.39
C SER A 727 40.68 -14.61 11.87
N GLN A 728 41.77 -14.66 11.10
CA GLN A 728 42.99 -15.39 11.45
C GLN A 728 43.72 -14.71 12.63
N VAL A 729 43.91 -13.40 12.58
CA VAL A 729 44.53 -12.60 13.67
C VAL A 729 43.73 -12.70 14.98
N LEU A 730 42.40 -12.78 14.90
CA LEU A 730 41.52 -12.98 16.06
C LEU A 730 41.41 -14.45 16.53
N GLN A 731 41.88 -15.42 15.74
CA GLN A 731 41.95 -16.85 16.12
C GLN A 731 43.32 -17.26 16.67
N SER A 732 44.40 -16.59 16.27
CA SER A 732 45.77 -16.87 16.74
C SER A 732 46.04 -16.41 18.18
N GLY A 733 45.08 -15.78 18.87
CA GLY A 733 45.22 -15.28 20.25
C GLY A 733 46.14 -14.06 20.41
N SER A 734 46.89 -13.71 19.37
CA SER A 734 47.65 -12.47 19.26
C SER A 734 46.71 -11.27 19.25
N GLN A 735 46.66 -10.50 20.33
CA GLN A 735 46.05 -9.17 20.36
C GLN A 735 46.91 -8.18 19.56
N ASP A 736 47.02 -8.37 18.23
CA ASP A 736 47.77 -7.45 17.38
C ASP A 736 46.95 -6.18 17.15
N THR A 737 47.10 -5.27 18.10
CA THR A 737 46.40 -3.99 18.17
C THR A 737 46.62 -3.12 16.93
N ARG A 738 47.70 -3.37 16.17
CA ARG A 738 48.08 -2.60 15.00
C ARG A 738 47.15 -2.87 13.81
N TYR A 739 46.83 -4.13 13.52
CA TYR A 739 46.02 -4.45 12.32
C TYR A 739 44.58 -3.95 12.45
N LEU A 740 43.96 -4.13 13.61
CA LEU A 740 42.61 -3.59 13.84
C LEU A 740 42.60 -2.06 13.97
N GLY A 741 43.68 -1.47 14.51
CA GLY A 741 43.90 -0.02 14.46
C GLY A 741 44.04 0.53 13.04
N GLN A 742 44.74 -0.19 12.15
CA GLN A 742 44.87 0.15 10.73
C GLN A 742 43.52 0.09 10.01
N ILE A 743 42.71 -0.95 10.24
CA ILE A 743 41.34 -1.04 9.69
C ILE A 743 40.48 0.15 10.16
N LEU A 744 40.53 0.50 11.44
CA LEU A 744 39.79 1.64 11.98
C LEU A 744 40.26 2.97 11.38
N GLN A 745 41.56 3.19 11.28
CA GLN A 745 42.14 4.40 10.69
C GLN A 745 41.77 4.51 9.20
N TYR A 746 41.96 3.45 8.42
CA TYR A 746 41.58 3.38 7.01
C TYR A 746 40.09 3.65 6.81
N SER A 747 39.23 3.08 7.66
CA SER A 747 37.78 3.31 7.61
C SER A 747 37.44 4.79 7.85
N LEU A 748 38.11 5.45 8.80
CA LEU A 748 37.91 6.87 9.11
C LEU A 748 38.44 7.80 8.02
N ASP A 749 39.59 7.48 7.42
CA ASP A 749 40.12 8.21 6.28
C ASP A 749 39.29 7.98 5.00
N MET A 750 38.63 6.82 4.85
CA MET A 750 37.65 6.59 3.79
C MET A 750 36.33 7.34 4.02
N VAL A 751 35.84 7.46 5.27
CA VAL A 751 34.71 8.38 5.59
C VAL A 751 35.08 9.81 5.19
N ARG A 752 36.27 10.29 5.56
CA ARG A 752 36.77 11.62 5.17
C ARG A 752 36.82 11.81 3.65
N LYS A 753 37.33 10.82 2.89
CA LYS A 753 37.34 10.83 1.41
C LYS A 753 35.93 10.94 0.79
N LEU A 754 34.89 10.40 1.43
CA LEU A 754 33.53 10.30 0.90
C LEU A 754 32.60 11.44 1.37
N SER A 755 32.94 12.13 2.45
CA SER A 755 32.17 13.24 3.03
C SER A 755 32.33 14.57 2.27
N ALA A 756 31.43 15.52 2.56
CA ALA A 756 31.52 16.86 2.00
C ALA A 756 32.68 17.68 2.64
N PRO A 757 33.47 18.45 1.87
CA PRO A 757 34.60 19.23 2.41
C PRO A 757 34.22 20.19 3.54
N ALA A 758 33.00 20.74 3.52
CA ALA A 758 32.49 21.63 4.57
C ALA A 758 32.33 20.96 5.96
N LYS A 759 32.44 19.63 6.05
CA LYS A 759 32.46 18.86 7.30
C LYS A 759 33.81 18.23 7.63
N GLU A 760 34.79 18.32 6.73
CA GLU A 760 36.09 17.66 6.91
C GLU A 760 36.76 18.07 8.23
N ASP A 761 36.67 19.37 8.57
CA ASP A 761 37.26 19.91 9.79
C ASP A 761 36.46 19.60 11.06
N ASP A 762 35.15 19.38 10.96
CA ASP A 762 34.33 18.89 12.08
C ASP A 762 34.67 17.42 12.39
N MET A 763 34.80 16.59 11.35
CA MET A 763 35.22 15.18 11.49
C MET A 763 36.69 15.04 11.92
N LYS A 764 37.59 15.97 11.55
CA LYS A 764 38.95 16.03 12.12
C LYS A 764 38.88 16.27 13.63
N ARG A 765 38.15 17.30 14.07
CA ARG A 765 37.99 17.64 15.49
C ARG A 765 37.30 16.53 16.30
N SER A 766 36.31 15.82 15.76
CA SER A 766 35.68 14.68 16.45
C SER A 766 36.60 13.45 16.52
N HIS A 767 37.36 13.15 15.46
CA HIS A 767 38.36 12.09 15.43
C HIS A 767 39.55 12.37 16.38
N GLU A 768 40.09 13.59 16.39
CA GLU A 768 41.13 14.02 17.34
C GLU A 768 40.64 13.91 18.78
N LYS A 769 39.40 14.33 19.05
CA LYS A 769 38.75 14.15 20.35
C LYS A 769 38.63 12.66 20.73
N LEU A 770 38.28 11.78 19.80
CA LEU A 770 38.28 10.33 20.05
C LEU A 770 39.69 9.80 20.35
N LEU A 771 40.71 10.17 19.57
CA LEU A 771 42.09 9.74 19.84
C LEU A 771 42.56 10.16 21.24
N ASN A 772 42.21 11.39 21.66
CA ASN A 772 42.48 11.89 23.01
C ASN A 772 41.66 11.14 24.10
N GLU A 773 40.39 10.83 23.85
CA GLU A 773 39.55 10.01 24.76
C GLU A 773 40.00 8.54 24.84
N LEU A 774 40.62 8.02 23.78
CA LEU A 774 41.24 6.69 23.79
C LEU A 774 42.52 6.71 24.62
N ALA A 775 43.42 7.66 24.36
CA ALA A 775 44.66 7.84 25.11
C ALA A 775 44.41 8.04 26.61
N ALA A 776 43.48 8.92 26.98
CA ALA A 776 43.09 9.13 28.38
C ALA A 776 42.48 7.88 29.04
N SER A 777 41.83 7.00 28.27
CA SER A 777 41.34 5.71 28.79
C SER A 777 42.40 4.60 28.85
N SER A 778 43.67 4.91 28.58
CA SER A 778 44.79 3.97 28.74
C SER A 778 45.34 3.91 30.17
N GLU A 779 45.05 4.88 31.02
CA GLU A 779 45.74 5.06 32.32
C GLU A 779 44.97 4.55 33.55
N VAL A 780 43.69 4.15 33.40
CA VAL A 780 42.84 3.76 34.54
C VAL A 780 41.97 2.54 34.23
N ASN A 781 42.26 1.40 34.88
CA ASN A 781 41.30 0.52 35.57
C ASN A 781 41.97 -0.81 36.02
N ASP A 782 41.91 -1.14 37.32
CA ASP A 782 42.32 -2.46 37.85
C ASP A 782 41.31 -3.59 37.57
N ASN A 783 40.17 -3.28 36.95
CA ASN A 783 39.21 -4.28 36.49
C ASN A 783 39.67 -4.85 35.14
N GLY A 784 39.96 -6.17 35.11
CA GLY A 784 40.61 -6.90 34.01
C GLY A 784 39.89 -7.01 32.66
N ILE A 785 39.39 -5.89 32.13
CA ILE A 785 39.05 -5.71 30.72
C ILE A 785 40.31 -5.16 30.04
N SER A 786 40.79 -5.80 28.96
CA SER A 786 41.92 -5.24 28.19
C SER A 786 41.52 -3.85 27.66
N SER A 787 42.33 -2.82 27.97
CA SER A 787 42.07 -1.43 27.56
C SER A 787 41.94 -1.29 26.03
N PHE A 788 42.64 -2.15 25.28
CA PHE A 788 42.51 -2.32 23.84
C PHE A 788 41.07 -2.66 23.40
N VAL A 789 40.37 -3.56 24.09
CA VAL A 789 38.99 -3.95 23.74
C VAL A 789 38.03 -2.77 23.90
N ILE A 790 38.18 -2.00 24.99
CA ILE A 790 37.40 -0.77 25.21
C ILE A 790 37.70 0.25 24.10
N ALA A 791 38.97 0.42 23.72
CA ALA A 791 39.37 1.34 22.67
C ALA A 791 38.82 0.96 21.28
N VAL A 792 38.87 -0.34 20.94
CA VAL A 792 38.33 -0.90 19.70
C VAL A 792 36.81 -0.71 19.61
N ILE A 793 36.07 -1.00 20.70
CA ILE A 793 34.61 -0.87 20.72
C ILE A 793 34.19 0.60 20.60
N LYS A 794 34.87 1.52 21.31
CA LYS A 794 34.70 2.98 21.13
C LYS A 794 34.97 3.40 19.69
N GLY A 795 36.08 2.94 19.10
CA GLY A 795 36.47 3.23 17.72
C GLY A 795 35.41 2.76 16.71
N LEU A 796 35.01 1.49 16.75
CA LEU A 796 33.98 0.94 15.87
C LEU A 796 32.65 1.69 16.00
N ARG A 797 32.18 1.93 17.23
CA ARG A 797 30.97 2.71 17.50
C ARG A 797 31.01 4.10 16.84
N PHE A 798 32.15 4.80 16.93
CA PHE A 798 32.34 6.08 16.29
C PHE A 798 32.36 5.98 14.76
N THR A 799 33.10 5.02 14.19
CA THR A 799 33.11 4.82 12.73
C THR A 799 31.72 4.56 12.16
N LEU A 800 30.89 3.76 12.84
CA LEU A 800 29.52 3.46 12.42
C LEU A 800 28.60 4.68 12.55
N GLU A 801 28.76 5.54 13.56
CA GLU A 801 27.92 6.75 13.69
C GLU A 801 28.31 7.84 12.67
N GLU A 802 29.60 8.01 12.36
CA GLU A 802 30.06 8.88 11.27
C GLU A 802 29.61 8.33 9.89
N ILE A 803 29.62 7.01 9.68
CA ILE A 803 29.06 6.36 8.49
C ILE A 803 27.54 6.59 8.39
N LYS A 804 26.77 6.48 9.49
CA LYS A 804 25.33 6.82 9.50
C LYS A 804 25.10 8.29 9.12
N GLN A 805 25.88 9.23 9.67
CA GLN A 805 25.80 10.64 9.28
C GLN A 805 26.05 10.82 7.79
N LEU A 806 27.12 10.23 7.26
CA LEU A 806 27.44 10.23 5.83
C LEU A 806 26.33 9.61 4.96
N GLN A 807 25.67 8.52 5.41
CA GLN A 807 24.49 7.98 4.72
C GLN A 807 23.32 8.99 4.68
N THR A 808 23.06 9.72 5.76
CA THR A 808 22.02 10.78 5.76
C THR A 808 22.38 11.95 4.84
N GLU A 809 23.66 12.30 4.74
CA GLU A 809 24.12 13.38 3.84
C GLU A 809 24.10 12.96 2.37
N VAL A 810 24.60 11.76 2.05
CA VAL A 810 24.57 11.23 0.68
C VAL A 810 23.14 11.01 0.20
N SER A 811 22.22 10.56 1.06
CA SER A 811 20.79 10.48 0.71
C SER A 811 20.17 11.86 0.52
N LYS A 812 20.42 12.83 1.42
CA LYS A 812 19.98 14.23 1.27
C LYS A 812 20.49 14.87 -0.03
N ALA A 813 21.77 14.70 -0.36
CA ALA A 813 22.37 15.20 -1.59
C ALA A 813 21.80 14.51 -2.85
N ARG A 814 21.56 13.19 -2.81
CA ARG A 814 20.88 12.46 -3.89
C ARG A 814 19.44 12.96 -4.09
N ILE A 815 18.70 13.22 -3.01
CA ILE A 815 17.33 13.77 -3.10
C ILE A 815 17.37 15.19 -3.67
N GLN A 816 18.28 16.06 -3.21
CA GLN A 816 18.46 17.42 -3.76
C GLN A 816 18.83 17.40 -5.26
N LEU A 817 19.66 16.45 -5.70
CA LEU A 817 20.00 16.26 -7.12
C LEU A 817 18.79 15.80 -7.96
N MET A 818 17.90 14.99 -7.37
CA MET A 818 16.66 14.55 -8.03
C MET A 818 15.52 15.58 -7.93
N GLN A 819 15.56 16.52 -6.99
CA GLN A 819 14.48 17.46 -6.70
C GLN A 819 14.02 18.29 -7.91
N PRO A 820 14.89 18.86 -8.77
CA PRO A 820 14.45 19.57 -9.98
C PRO A 820 13.72 18.66 -10.99
N ILE A 821 14.10 17.37 -11.06
CA ILE A 821 13.48 16.40 -11.95
C ILE A 821 12.10 16.00 -11.43
N ILE A 822 12.00 15.78 -10.12
CA ILE A 822 10.74 15.43 -9.42
C ILE A 822 9.76 16.60 -9.45
N LYS A 823 10.23 17.85 -9.28
CA LYS A 823 9.42 19.07 -9.45
C LYS A 823 8.99 19.35 -10.90
N GLY A 824 9.65 18.71 -11.87
CA GLY A 824 9.29 18.75 -13.29
C GLY A 824 8.08 17.87 -13.63
N SER A 825 7.90 17.56 -14.92
CA SER A 825 6.79 16.70 -15.35
C SER A 825 6.88 15.27 -14.79
N ALA A 826 8.10 14.76 -14.55
CA ALA A 826 8.33 13.38 -14.15
C ALA A 826 7.68 13.01 -12.79
N GLY A 827 7.63 13.94 -11.82
CA GLY A 827 6.90 13.71 -10.56
C GLY A 827 5.38 13.69 -10.75
N VAL A 828 4.86 14.57 -11.63
CA VAL A 828 3.44 14.59 -11.99
C VAL A 828 3.05 13.32 -12.75
N GLU A 829 3.85 12.88 -13.71
CA GLU A 829 3.67 11.61 -14.46
C GLU A 829 3.74 10.40 -13.52
N TYR A 830 4.65 10.41 -12.54
CA TYR A 830 4.74 9.36 -11.51
C TYR A 830 3.47 9.28 -10.65
N LEU A 831 2.97 10.42 -10.15
CA LEU A 831 1.73 10.45 -9.36
C LEU A 831 0.50 10.12 -10.20
N GLN A 832 0.40 10.59 -11.44
CA GLN A 832 -0.64 10.20 -12.39
C GLN A 832 -0.66 8.68 -12.58
N LYS A 833 0.51 8.06 -12.76
CA LYS A 833 0.62 6.61 -12.88
C LYS A 833 0.22 5.90 -11.58
N ALA A 834 0.79 6.29 -10.43
CA ALA A 834 0.47 5.67 -9.14
C ALA A 834 -1.00 5.86 -8.72
N PHE A 835 -1.67 6.91 -9.19
CA PHE A 835 -3.12 7.09 -9.04
C PHE A 835 -3.90 6.19 -10.00
N THR A 836 -3.48 6.08 -11.26
CA THR A 836 -4.04 5.12 -12.25
C THR A 836 -3.93 3.67 -11.79
N ASP A 837 -2.79 3.28 -11.21
CA ASP A 837 -2.51 1.92 -10.74
C ASP A 837 -3.37 1.52 -9.52
N ARG A 838 -3.99 2.50 -8.82
CA ARG A 838 -4.94 2.27 -7.70
C ARG A 838 -6.41 2.41 -8.10
N TYR A 839 -6.75 3.47 -8.81
CA TYR A 839 -8.14 3.88 -9.09
C TYR A 839 -8.57 3.65 -10.54
N GLY A 840 -7.69 3.12 -11.39
CA GLY A 840 -7.93 2.90 -12.80
C GLY A 840 -7.86 4.17 -13.65
N PRO A 841 -8.01 4.01 -14.99
CA PRO A 841 -7.93 5.12 -15.93
C PRO A 841 -9.11 6.09 -15.77
N PRO A 842 -8.98 7.37 -16.20
CA PRO A 842 -10.01 8.39 -16.04
C PRO A 842 -11.42 8.00 -16.53
N ALA A 843 -11.53 7.15 -17.55
CA ALA A 843 -12.82 6.66 -18.05
C ALA A 843 -13.66 5.92 -16.98
N ASN A 844 -13.02 5.33 -15.97
CA ASN A 844 -13.69 4.60 -14.89
C ASN A 844 -13.98 5.47 -13.65
N ALA A 845 -13.55 6.74 -13.64
CA ALA A 845 -13.61 7.64 -12.48
C ALA A 845 -15.00 7.73 -11.83
N SER A 846 -16.06 7.67 -12.63
CA SER A 846 -17.45 7.76 -12.19
C SER A 846 -17.94 6.57 -11.34
N VAL A 847 -17.14 5.50 -11.27
CA VAL A 847 -17.34 4.28 -10.46
C VAL A 847 -16.21 4.10 -9.43
N SER A 848 -14.97 4.43 -9.77
CA SER A 848 -13.81 4.22 -8.89
C SER A 848 -13.49 5.37 -7.92
N LEU A 849 -14.05 6.56 -8.13
CA LEU A 849 -13.87 7.74 -7.27
C LEU A 849 -15.22 8.29 -6.75
N PRO A 850 -16.02 7.50 -6.00
CA PRO A 850 -17.35 7.89 -5.56
C PRO A 850 -17.37 9.17 -4.70
N ILE A 851 -16.40 9.36 -3.79
CA ILE A 851 -16.36 10.54 -2.91
C ILE A 851 -15.97 11.79 -3.72
N THR A 852 -14.97 11.67 -4.59
CA THR A 852 -14.57 12.74 -5.52
C THR A 852 -15.72 13.12 -6.45
N LYS A 853 -16.50 12.15 -6.95
CA LYS A 853 -17.70 12.42 -7.77
C LYS A 853 -18.78 13.18 -7.00
N GLN A 854 -19.02 12.81 -5.74
CA GLN A 854 -19.97 13.52 -4.87
C GLN A 854 -19.49 14.95 -4.59
N TRP A 855 -18.22 15.14 -4.26
CA TRP A 855 -17.58 16.44 -4.05
C TRP A 855 -17.65 17.31 -5.31
N VAL A 856 -17.18 16.81 -6.47
CA VAL A 856 -17.30 17.50 -7.78
C VAL A 856 -18.73 17.95 -8.05
N SER A 857 -19.72 17.12 -7.73
CA SER A 857 -21.15 17.45 -7.94
C SER A 857 -21.65 18.55 -7.00
N ALA A 858 -21.29 18.49 -5.72
CA ALA A 858 -21.65 19.49 -4.70
C ALA A 858 -20.88 20.82 -4.84
N THR A 859 -19.73 20.80 -5.51
CA THR A 859 -18.97 22.00 -5.90
C THR A 859 -19.52 22.62 -7.19
N LYS A 860 -19.88 21.80 -8.19
CA LYS A 860 -20.41 22.23 -9.50
C LYS A 860 -21.70 23.08 -9.40
N SER A 861 -22.47 22.95 -8.32
CA SER A 861 -23.66 23.77 -8.06
C SER A 861 -23.38 25.17 -7.51
N ILE A 862 -22.22 25.42 -6.91
CA ILE A 862 -21.88 26.73 -6.31
C ILE A 862 -20.75 27.50 -7.02
N VAL A 863 -19.93 26.83 -7.84
CA VAL A 863 -18.72 27.41 -8.45
C VAL A 863 -18.98 28.74 -9.16
N GLU A 864 -20.05 28.84 -9.96
CA GLU A 864 -20.30 30.07 -10.71
C GLU A 864 -20.85 31.21 -9.83
N GLN A 865 -21.52 30.90 -8.71
CA GLN A 865 -21.96 31.89 -7.72
C GLN A 865 -20.78 32.43 -6.89
N GLU A 866 -19.87 31.56 -6.47
CA GLU A 866 -18.65 31.98 -5.76
C GLU A 866 -17.69 32.75 -6.69
N TRP A 867 -17.64 32.37 -7.97
CA TRP A 867 -16.86 33.07 -9.00
C TRP A 867 -17.45 34.45 -9.33
N SER A 868 -18.77 34.58 -9.54
CA SER A 868 -19.38 35.90 -9.77
C SER A 868 -19.21 36.81 -8.55
N SER A 869 -19.45 36.28 -7.34
CA SER A 869 -19.23 37.00 -6.07
C SER A 869 -17.76 37.44 -5.89
N HIS A 870 -16.80 36.69 -6.43
CA HIS A 870 -15.38 37.07 -6.43
C HIS A 870 -15.08 38.18 -7.45
N LEU A 871 -15.66 38.13 -8.65
CA LEU A 871 -15.55 39.21 -9.64
C LEU A 871 -16.18 40.53 -9.13
N GLU A 872 -17.35 40.47 -8.48
CA GLU A 872 -17.94 41.61 -7.78
C GLU A 872 -17.01 42.15 -6.68
N SER A 873 -16.38 41.25 -5.91
CA SER A 873 -15.42 41.64 -4.86
C SER A 873 -14.16 42.31 -5.44
N LEU A 874 -13.70 41.89 -6.63
CA LEU A 874 -12.60 42.51 -7.37
C LEU A 874 -12.98 43.88 -7.93
N GLN A 875 -14.17 44.03 -8.51
CA GLN A 875 -14.68 45.30 -9.02
C GLN A 875 -14.94 46.32 -7.90
N ALA A 876 -15.28 45.85 -6.69
CA ALA A 876 -15.44 46.67 -5.50
C ALA A 876 -14.13 47.05 -4.79
N LEU A 877 -12.95 46.63 -5.29
CA LEU A 877 -11.68 47.17 -4.82
C LEU A 877 -11.50 48.60 -5.35
N PRO A 878 -11.26 49.61 -4.49
CA PRO A 878 -10.92 50.93 -4.98
C PRO A 878 -9.60 50.89 -5.76
N ALA A 879 -9.52 51.67 -6.84
CA ALA A 879 -8.24 52.05 -7.41
C ALA A 879 -7.39 52.76 -6.34
N ASP A 880 -6.06 52.65 -6.44
CA ASP A 880 -5.10 52.86 -5.32
C ASP A 880 -5.02 54.27 -4.69
N HIS A 881 -5.96 55.17 -4.99
CA HIS A 881 -6.02 56.57 -4.54
C HIS A 881 -7.26 56.92 -3.69
N ALA A 882 -8.17 55.97 -3.40
CA ALA A 882 -9.42 56.24 -2.67
C ALA A 882 -9.59 55.40 -1.39
N GLN A 883 -9.13 55.91 -0.24
CA GLN A 883 -9.27 55.26 1.07
C GLN A 883 -10.66 55.51 1.71
N HIS A 884 -11.68 54.75 1.33
CA HIS A 884 -12.95 54.77 2.05
C HIS A 884 -12.87 54.03 3.40
N VAL A 885 -13.27 54.72 4.48
CA VAL A 885 -13.37 54.15 5.83
C VAL A 885 -14.50 53.13 5.88
N VAL A 886 -14.18 51.86 6.09
CA VAL A 886 -15.16 50.77 6.22
C VAL A 886 -15.53 50.60 7.70
N PRO A 887 -16.80 50.73 8.11
CA PRO A 887 -17.22 50.50 9.49
C PRO A 887 -16.98 49.06 9.95
N VAL A 888 -16.51 48.91 11.19
CA VAL A 888 -16.48 47.63 11.91
C VAL A 888 -17.90 47.24 12.33
N LEU A 889 -18.24 45.96 12.28
CA LEU A 889 -19.55 45.46 12.72
C LEU A 889 -19.82 45.80 14.20
N ARG A 890 -21.05 46.26 14.48
CA ARG A 890 -21.54 46.60 15.83
C ARG A 890 -22.98 46.14 16.02
N ALA A 891 -23.40 46.03 17.28
CA ALA A 891 -24.80 46.18 17.66
C ALA A 891 -25.05 47.64 18.09
N GLY A 892 -25.91 48.38 17.37
CA GLY A 892 -26.11 49.82 17.59
C GLY A 892 -25.18 50.72 16.75
N HIS A 893 -25.45 52.03 16.80
CA HIS A 893 -24.99 53.01 15.80
C HIS A 893 -23.46 53.19 15.62
N GLY A 894 -23.11 53.75 14.45
CA GLY A 894 -21.74 53.91 13.97
C GLY A 894 -21.09 55.25 14.33
N ALA A 895 -19.79 55.20 14.58
CA ALA A 895 -18.86 56.34 14.68
C ALA A 895 -17.48 55.84 14.22
N PRO A 896 -16.68 56.64 13.49
CA PRO A 896 -15.43 56.19 12.87
C PRO A 896 -14.32 55.90 13.90
N ALA A 897 -13.30 55.15 13.47
CA ALA A 897 -12.08 54.89 14.23
C ALA A 897 -10.84 55.08 13.32
N PRO A 898 -9.71 55.61 13.82
CA PRO A 898 -8.50 55.82 13.02
C PRO A 898 -7.81 54.54 12.55
N GLN A 899 -6.88 54.69 11.61
CA GLN A 899 -6.13 53.60 10.98
C GLN A 899 -4.98 53.09 11.86
N ALA A 900 -4.60 51.82 11.63
CA ALA A 900 -3.29 51.28 11.99
C ALA A 900 -2.59 50.81 10.71
N SER A 901 -1.29 51.06 10.57
CA SER A 901 -0.52 50.81 9.36
C SER A 901 -0.20 49.33 9.15
N SER A 902 -0.34 48.85 7.92
CA SER A 902 0.02 47.48 7.51
C SER A 902 1.48 47.43 7.04
N SER A 903 2.25 46.45 7.52
CA SER A 903 3.63 46.22 7.08
C SER A 903 3.70 45.58 5.68
N ALA A 904 4.70 46.01 4.90
CA ALA A 904 4.95 45.50 3.56
C ALA A 904 5.70 44.16 3.60
N ALA A 905 4.96 43.07 3.86
CA ALA A 905 5.47 41.72 3.69
C ALA A 905 5.56 41.34 2.20
N SER A 906 6.63 40.64 1.80
CA SER A 906 6.89 40.23 0.42
C SER A 906 5.81 39.29 -0.12
N SER A 907 5.11 39.72 -1.18
CA SER A 907 4.10 38.91 -1.86
C SER A 907 4.71 37.73 -2.61
N SER A 908 4.21 36.51 -2.39
CA SER A 908 4.56 35.37 -3.23
C SER A 908 4.00 35.55 -4.66
N GLY A 909 4.72 35.04 -5.66
CA GLY A 909 4.32 35.09 -7.08
C GLY A 909 3.28 34.03 -7.49
N LEU A 910 2.37 33.64 -6.59
CA LEU A 910 1.43 32.54 -6.82
C LEU A 910 0.25 32.92 -7.74
N PRO A 911 -0.23 31.99 -8.58
CA PRO A 911 -1.13 32.31 -9.69
C PRO A 911 -2.58 32.61 -9.26
N GLU A 912 -3.05 33.78 -9.68
CA GLU A 912 -4.47 34.16 -9.76
C GLU A 912 -5.28 33.14 -10.58
N CYS A 913 -6.52 32.87 -10.17
CA CYS A 913 -7.42 31.98 -10.88
C CYS A 913 -7.88 32.63 -12.19
N LYS A 914 -7.66 31.97 -13.33
CA LYS A 914 -8.01 32.53 -14.66
C LYS A 914 -9.46 32.29 -15.07
N GLY A 915 -10.29 31.75 -14.17
CA GLY A 915 -11.67 31.36 -14.47
C GLY A 915 -11.82 30.04 -15.23
N GLU A 916 -10.73 29.28 -15.44
CA GLU A 916 -10.76 27.97 -16.09
C GLU A 916 -11.64 26.96 -15.31
N LYS A 917 -12.43 26.15 -16.02
CA LYS A 917 -13.51 25.34 -15.41
C LYS A 917 -13.02 24.39 -14.31
N ILE A 918 -11.78 23.90 -14.39
CA ILE A 918 -11.22 22.95 -13.43
C ILE A 918 -10.52 23.68 -12.29
N ASP A 919 -9.62 24.63 -12.58
CA ASP A 919 -9.03 25.54 -11.58
C ASP A 919 -10.07 26.22 -10.66
N LYS A 920 -11.19 26.72 -11.22
CA LYS A 920 -12.32 27.22 -10.40
C LYS A 920 -12.90 26.14 -9.50
N LEU A 921 -13.14 24.94 -10.04
CA LEU A 921 -13.78 23.83 -9.32
C LEU A 921 -12.86 23.29 -8.21
N THR A 922 -11.57 23.09 -8.47
CA THR A 922 -10.62 22.63 -7.45
C THR A 922 -10.45 23.67 -6.34
N ARG A 923 -10.30 24.96 -6.68
CA ARG A 923 -10.17 26.05 -5.70
C ARG A 923 -11.42 26.22 -4.83
N VAL A 924 -12.61 26.31 -5.42
CA VAL A 924 -13.88 26.46 -4.66
C VAL A 924 -14.19 25.19 -3.86
N GLY A 925 -13.93 24.01 -4.42
CA GLY A 925 -14.15 22.75 -3.71
C GLY A 925 -13.16 22.51 -2.55
N LEU A 926 -11.94 23.02 -2.64
CA LEU A 926 -10.98 23.05 -1.52
C LEU A 926 -11.44 24.02 -0.42
N LEU A 927 -11.95 25.20 -0.79
CA LEU A 927 -12.56 26.14 0.16
C LEU A 927 -13.77 25.54 0.87
N GLN A 928 -14.63 24.77 0.17
CA GLN A 928 -15.72 24.03 0.82
C GLN A 928 -15.17 23.04 1.86
N LEU A 929 -14.18 22.21 1.50
CA LEU A 929 -13.62 21.19 2.40
C LEU A 929 -13.06 21.77 3.70
N ILE A 930 -12.31 22.87 3.65
CA ILE A 930 -11.76 23.51 4.86
C ILE A 930 -12.78 24.35 5.64
N SER A 931 -13.88 24.78 5.01
CA SER A 931 -14.92 25.57 5.67
C SER A 931 -15.87 24.75 6.56
N ASN A 932 -15.83 23.42 6.44
CA ASN A 932 -16.64 22.52 7.24
C ASN A 932 -16.25 22.57 8.73
N VAL A 933 -17.26 22.51 9.60
CA VAL A 933 -17.10 22.45 11.06
C VAL A 933 -16.63 21.07 11.51
N GLU A 934 -17.01 20.01 10.79
CA GLU A 934 -16.50 18.65 11.04
C GLU A 934 -15.08 18.48 10.50
N GLY A 935 -14.19 17.94 11.33
CA GLY A 935 -12.79 17.69 10.96
C GLY A 935 -12.66 16.65 9.85
N LEU A 936 -11.88 16.98 8.81
CA LEU A 936 -11.66 16.10 7.66
C LEU A 936 -11.09 14.74 8.10
N ASN A 937 -11.67 13.64 7.61
CA ASN A 937 -11.25 12.29 7.93
C ASN A 937 -11.03 11.44 6.67
N MET A 938 -10.39 10.28 6.82
CA MET A 938 -9.96 9.44 5.70
C MET A 938 -11.13 8.90 4.83
N GLN A 939 -12.34 8.87 5.39
CA GLN A 939 -13.56 8.37 4.72
C GLN A 939 -14.41 9.50 4.11
N SER A 940 -14.31 10.73 4.62
CA SER A 940 -15.01 11.91 4.07
C SER A 940 -14.19 12.71 3.06
N THR A 941 -12.87 12.52 3.03
CA THR A 941 -11.96 13.23 2.11
C THR A 941 -12.00 12.58 0.72
N PRO A 942 -12.16 13.36 -0.38
CA PRO A 942 -12.10 12.85 -1.74
C PRO A 942 -10.82 12.05 -2.02
N GLU A 943 -10.94 10.98 -2.81
CA GLU A 943 -9.83 10.07 -3.11
C GLU A 943 -8.63 10.80 -3.76
N THR A 944 -8.88 11.86 -4.56
CA THR A 944 -7.85 12.74 -5.15
C THR A 944 -7.08 13.59 -4.13
N PHE A 945 -7.56 13.69 -2.88
CA PHE A 945 -6.92 14.49 -1.84
C PHE A 945 -6.43 13.66 -0.64
N GLN A 946 -6.58 12.34 -0.64
CA GLN A 946 -6.17 11.49 0.48
C GLN A 946 -4.68 11.62 0.85
N ILE A 947 -3.77 11.70 -0.13
CA ILE A 947 -2.33 11.94 0.11
C ILE A 947 -2.10 13.29 0.81
N ASN A 948 -2.97 14.27 0.55
CA ASN A 948 -2.88 15.63 1.08
C ASN A 948 -3.74 15.86 2.34
N LEU A 949 -4.29 14.81 2.98
CA LEU A 949 -5.18 14.98 4.14
C LEU A 949 -4.52 15.75 5.29
N LEU A 950 -3.26 15.45 5.64
CA LEU A 950 -2.58 16.15 6.74
C LEU A 950 -2.39 17.64 6.43
N ARG A 951 -2.06 17.99 5.19
CA ARG A 951 -1.98 19.37 4.69
C ARG A 951 -3.35 20.07 4.74
N LEU A 952 -4.44 19.39 4.37
CA LEU A 952 -5.80 19.92 4.47
C LEU A 952 -6.27 20.12 5.91
N ARG A 953 -5.94 19.19 6.81
CA ARG A 953 -6.21 19.32 8.25
C ARG A 953 -5.46 20.50 8.84
N ALA A 954 -4.20 20.71 8.48
CA ALA A 954 -3.45 21.89 8.89
C ALA A 954 -4.11 23.19 8.40
N VAL A 955 -4.60 23.25 7.16
CA VAL A 955 -5.32 24.45 6.69
C VAL A 955 -6.69 24.61 7.35
N GLN A 956 -7.42 23.51 7.63
CA GLN A 956 -8.70 23.53 8.36
C GLN A 956 -8.50 24.02 9.82
N ASP A 957 -7.45 23.54 10.50
CA ASP A 957 -7.00 24.04 11.80
C ASP A 957 -6.76 25.56 11.77
N GLN A 958 -6.01 26.04 10.78
CA GLN A 958 -5.76 27.47 10.62
C GLN A 958 -7.04 28.27 10.31
N PHE A 959 -7.98 27.72 9.54
CA PHE A 959 -9.29 28.32 9.29
C PHE A 959 -10.10 28.47 10.59
N GLN A 960 -10.18 27.41 11.40
CA GLN A 960 -10.90 27.46 12.68
C GLN A 960 -10.19 28.35 13.72
N LYS A 961 -8.86 28.32 13.81
CA LYS A 961 -8.08 29.24 14.67
C LYS A 961 -8.29 30.71 14.29
N VAL A 962 -8.37 31.03 13.00
CA VAL A 962 -8.72 32.39 12.53
C VAL A 962 -10.14 32.78 12.97
N ILE A 963 -11.11 31.86 12.94
CA ILE A 963 -12.47 32.12 13.47
C ILE A 963 -12.45 32.34 14.99
N VAL A 964 -11.74 31.51 15.75
CA VAL A 964 -11.64 31.63 17.22
C VAL A 964 -10.99 32.96 17.61
N ILE A 965 -9.82 33.28 17.06
CA ILE A 965 -9.11 34.55 17.34
C ILE A 965 -9.99 35.74 16.95
N ALA A 966 -10.63 35.70 15.76
CA ALA A 966 -11.50 36.79 15.33
C ALA A 966 -12.75 36.96 16.22
N THR A 967 -13.31 35.87 16.73
CA THR A 967 -14.47 35.91 17.65
C THR A 967 -14.04 36.48 19.00
N SER A 968 -12.93 36.03 19.59
CA SER A 968 -12.42 36.57 20.86
C SER A 968 -12.07 38.06 20.76
N MET A 969 -11.39 38.49 19.69
CA MET A 969 -11.08 39.90 19.44
C MET A 969 -12.35 40.75 19.28
N LEU A 970 -13.39 40.23 18.63
CA LEU A 970 -14.67 40.93 18.44
C LEU A 970 -15.48 41.02 19.74
N VAL A 971 -15.52 39.95 20.54
CA VAL A 971 -16.19 39.93 21.86
C VAL A 971 -15.50 40.88 22.83
N LEU A 972 -14.17 40.81 22.99
CA LEU A 972 -13.44 41.72 23.88
C LEU A 972 -13.64 43.19 23.44
N ARG A 973 -13.57 43.47 22.13
CA ARG A 973 -13.88 44.80 21.59
C ARG A 973 -15.28 45.27 21.99
N GLN A 974 -16.30 44.42 21.80
CA GLN A 974 -17.69 44.79 22.06
C GLN A 974 -17.98 45.03 23.56
N VAL A 975 -17.24 44.39 24.47
CA VAL A 975 -17.33 44.60 25.93
C VAL A 975 -16.57 45.86 26.38
N LEU A 976 -15.43 46.18 25.75
CA LEU A 976 -14.57 47.31 26.14
C LEU A 976 -14.88 48.65 25.46
N MET A 977 -15.55 48.65 24.30
CA MET A 977 -15.86 49.84 23.48
C MET A 977 -16.60 50.98 24.21
N SER A 978 -17.23 50.72 25.35
CA SER A 978 -17.94 51.71 26.19
C SER A 978 -17.25 52.02 27.52
N LYS A 979 -16.08 51.42 27.79
CA LYS A 979 -15.38 51.49 29.09
C LYS A 979 -13.95 52.05 29.03
N ILE A 980 -13.33 52.03 27.85
CA ILE A 980 -11.89 52.32 27.66
C ILE A 980 -11.68 53.29 26.49
N ALA A 981 -10.61 54.09 26.54
CA ALA A 981 -10.26 55.02 25.46
C ALA A 981 -9.84 54.28 24.16
N PRO A 982 -10.10 54.87 22.96
CA PRO A 982 -9.78 54.23 21.68
C PRO A 982 -8.33 53.71 21.48
N PRO A 983 -7.24 54.36 21.96
CA PRO A 983 -5.89 53.81 21.79
C PRO A 983 -5.62 52.61 22.71
N GLU A 984 -6.00 52.69 23.99
CA GLU A 984 -5.91 51.57 24.95
C GLU A 984 -6.67 50.33 24.45
N LEU A 985 -7.82 50.55 23.80
CA LEU A 985 -8.61 49.49 23.15
C LEU A 985 -7.88 48.81 21.98
N GLN A 986 -6.97 49.49 21.26
CA GLN A 986 -6.18 48.84 20.20
C GLN A 986 -4.95 48.10 20.75
N ASN A 987 -4.40 48.57 21.89
CA ASN A 987 -3.29 47.91 22.58
C ASN A 987 -3.74 46.58 23.21
N THR A 988 -4.79 46.60 24.03
CA THR A 988 -5.40 45.40 24.63
C THR A 988 -5.79 44.33 23.60
N ILE A 989 -6.40 44.73 22.48
CA ILE A 989 -6.76 43.81 21.39
C ILE A 989 -5.53 43.28 20.64
N SER A 990 -4.42 44.03 20.63
CA SER A 990 -3.14 43.58 20.09
C SER A 990 -2.46 42.57 21.01
N GLU A 991 -2.45 42.82 22.32
CA GLU A 991 -1.96 41.89 23.33
C GLU A 991 -2.78 40.58 23.33
N LEU A 992 -4.10 40.66 23.22
CA LEU A 992 -4.97 39.49 23.07
C LEU A 992 -4.63 38.69 21.81
N TYR A 993 -4.40 39.37 20.68
CA TYR A 993 -3.98 38.71 19.43
C TYR A 993 -2.66 37.95 19.63
N ASP A 994 -1.64 38.60 20.18
CA ASP A 994 -0.32 37.97 20.37
C ASP A 994 -0.36 36.85 21.43
N ALA A 995 -1.22 36.97 22.45
CA ALA A 995 -1.46 35.92 23.43
C ALA A 995 -2.18 34.70 22.82
N LEU A 996 -3.29 34.91 22.09
CA LEU A 996 -4.05 33.82 21.47
C LEU A 996 -3.28 33.12 20.35
N VAL A 997 -2.47 33.85 19.57
CA VAL A 997 -1.57 33.25 18.57
C VAL A 997 -0.56 32.32 19.25
N LYS A 998 0.15 32.79 20.30
CA LYS A 998 1.09 31.96 21.07
C LYS A 998 0.43 30.75 21.74
N LEU A 999 -0.82 30.89 22.18
CA LEU A 999 -1.56 29.83 22.85
C LEU A 999 -2.00 28.74 21.86
N LEU A 1000 -2.68 29.14 20.78
CA LEU A 1000 -3.25 28.23 19.78
C LEU A 1000 -2.23 27.60 18.83
N ASP A 1001 -1.03 28.17 18.71
CA ASP A 1001 0.04 27.57 17.90
C ASP A 1001 0.99 26.66 18.72
N ASN A 1002 0.99 26.76 20.06
CA ASN A 1002 1.74 25.87 20.94
C ASN A 1002 0.90 24.73 21.55
N ASN A 1003 -0.40 24.95 21.81
CA ASN A 1003 -1.30 23.92 22.33
C ASN A 1003 -2.39 23.56 21.29
N ALA A 1004 -2.38 22.31 20.83
CA ALA A 1004 -3.36 21.81 19.85
C ALA A 1004 -4.75 21.58 20.47
N ASP A 1005 -4.81 21.17 21.74
CA ASP A 1005 -6.03 20.88 22.50
C ASP A 1005 -6.42 22.04 23.44
N ALA A 1006 -6.05 23.28 23.06
CA ALA A 1006 -6.28 24.50 23.81
C ALA A 1006 -7.74 24.66 24.27
N SER A 1007 -7.99 24.57 25.57
CA SER A 1007 -9.33 24.61 26.12
C SER A 1007 -9.97 26.01 26.02
N THR A 1008 -11.30 26.06 26.00
CA THR A 1008 -12.04 27.32 26.10
C THR A 1008 -11.72 28.09 27.38
N ARG A 1009 -11.29 27.40 28.44
CA ARG A 1009 -10.76 27.99 29.68
C ARG A 1009 -9.43 28.72 29.43
N GLU A 1010 -8.46 28.11 28.77
CA GLU A 1010 -7.17 28.76 28.47
C GLU A 1010 -7.34 30.02 27.61
N ILE A 1011 -8.24 29.95 26.61
CA ILE A 1011 -8.63 31.10 25.76
C ILE A 1011 -9.27 32.21 26.61
N VAL A 1012 -10.14 31.85 27.55
CA VAL A 1012 -10.73 32.77 28.53
C VAL A 1012 -9.66 33.41 29.41
N GLU A 1013 -8.74 32.62 29.97
CA GLU A 1013 -7.67 33.14 30.83
C GLU A 1013 -6.71 34.06 30.05
N ALA A 1014 -6.47 33.81 28.75
CA ALA A 1014 -5.73 34.74 27.90
C ALA A 1014 -6.48 36.08 27.75
N MET A 1015 -7.80 36.03 27.58
CA MET A 1015 -8.66 37.21 27.54
C MET A 1015 -8.68 37.98 28.88
N THR A 1016 -8.67 37.28 30.02
CA THR A 1016 -8.53 37.90 31.35
C THR A 1016 -7.16 38.56 31.52
N ARG A 1017 -6.06 37.93 31.08
CA ARG A 1017 -4.70 38.51 31.17
C ARG A 1017 -4.58 39.79 30.35
N SER A 1018 -5.11 39.83 29.13
CA SER A 1018 -5.16 41.03 28.27
C SER A 1018 -6.23 42.06 28.66
N LEU A 1019 -6.97 41.80 29.74
CA LEU A 1019 -7.90 42.73 30.37
C LEU A 1019 -7.32 43.27 31.69
N ALA A 1020 -6.53 42.47 32.41
CA ALA A 1020 -5.77 42.89 33.58
C ALA A 1020 -4.57 43.81 33.24
N SER A 1021 -4.15 43.91 31.98
CA SER A 1021 -3.21 44.93 31.50
C SER A 1021 -3.84 46.33 31.35
N VAL A 1022 -5.16 46.46 31.55
CA VAL A 1022 -5.87 47.75 31.51
C VAL A 1022 -5.69 48.51 32.82
N GLY A 1023 -4.71 49.42 32.84
CA GLY A 1023 -4.49 50.32 33.99
C GLY A 1023 -5.59 51.36 34.24
N SER A 1024 -6.65 51.39 33.43
CA SER A 1024 -7.75 52.37 33.51
C SER A 1024 -9.08 51.81 34.06
N LEU A 1025 -9.17 50.52 34.43
CA LEU A 1025 -10.36 49.91 35.05
C LEU A 1025 -10.11 49.51 36.52
N PRO A 1026 -11.07 49.73 37.44
CA PRO A 1026 -11.03 49.14 38.78
C PRO A 1026 -11.11 47.61 38.76
N GLU A 1027 -10.49 46.95 39.72
CA GLU A 1027 -10.35 45.48 39.79
C GLU A 1027 -11.70 44.73 39.81
N GLU A 1028 -12.70 45.27 40.53
CA GLU A 1028 -14.08 44.75 40.50
C GLU A 1028 -14.69 44.80 39.07
N GLN A 1029 -14.43 45.88 38.33
CA GLN A 1029 -14.93 46.01 36.96
C GLN A 1029 -14.19 45.10 35.97
N ILE A 1030 -12.93 44.75 36.24
CA ILE A 1030 -12.16 43.75 35.48
C ILE A 1030 -12.79 42.36 35.65
N GLN A 1031 -13.25 42.02 36.86
CA GLN A 1031 -13.94 40.76 37.12
C GLN A 1031 -15.31 40.69 36.40
N ASP A 1032 -16.14 41.72 36.54
CA ASP A 1032 -17.45 41.82 35.86
C ASP A 1032 -17.33 41.77 34.32
N THR A 1033 -16.35 42.50 33.76
CA THR A 1033 -16.11 42.51 32.32
C THR A 1033 -15.54 41.19 31.82
N THR A 1034 -14.71 40.51 32.63
CA THR A 1034 -14.27 39.14 32.36
C THR A 1034 -15.48 38.22 32.28
N GLU A 1035 -16.33 38.16 33.30
CA GLU A 1035 -17.47 37.22 33.32
C GLU A 1035 -18.48 37.49 32.20
N LEU A 1036 -18.73 38.75 31.86
CA LEU A 1036 -19.55 39.10 30.69
C LEU A 1036 -18.88 38.61 29.38
N ALA A 1037 -17.58 38.83 29.21
CA ALA A 1037 -16.84 38.42 28.03
C ALA A 1037 -16.76 36.90 27.89
N THR A 1038 -16.59 36.12 28.98
CA THR A 1038 -16.61 34.65 28.93
C THR A 1038 -17.98 34.12 28.49
N LYS A 1039 -19.07 34.64 29.08
CA LYS A 1039 -20.45 34.29 28.71
C LYS A 1039 -20.75 34.61 27.25
N MET A 1040 -20.31 35.78 26.77
CA MET A 1040 -20.45 36.16 25.36
C MET A 1040 -19.62 35.29 24.42
N LEU A 1041 -18.38 34.96 24.77
CA LEU A 1041 -17.49 34.13 23.95
C LEU A 1041 -17.99 32.69 23.85
N LEU A 1042 -18.35 32.08 24.98
CA LEU A 1042 -18.90 30.71 25.01
C LEU A 1042 -20.21 30.59 24.23
N LYS A 1043 -21.03 31.63 24.18
CA LYS A 1043 -22.23 31.68 23.32
C LYS A 1043 -21.86 31.90 21.84
N SER A 1044 -20.95 32.82 21.55
CA SER A 1044 -20.54 33.17 20.17
C SER A 1044 -19.72 32.09 19.46
N LEU A 1045 -19.35 31.01 20.16
CA LEU A 1045 -18.70 29.82 19.60
C LEU A 1045 -19.65 28.60 19.50
N GLN A 1046 -20.94 28.74 19.87
CA GLN A 1046 -21.92 27.65 19.74
C GLN A 1046 -22.43 27.51 18.30
N ALA A 1047 -22.66 26.25 17.89
CA ALA A 1047 -23.21 25.94 16.58
C ALA A 1047 -24.62 26.54 16.41
N GLY A 1048 -24.78 27.39 15.39
CA GLY A 1048 -26.02 28.11 15.10
C GLY A 1048 -26.07 29.55 15.61
N ASP A 1049 -25.07 30.04 16.36
CA ASP A 1049 -25.04 31.44 16.79
C ASP A 1049 -24.81 32.42 15.62
N ILE A 1050 -25.45 33.59 15.70
CA ILE A 1050 -25.45 34.61 14.64
C ILE A 1050 -24.07 35.32 14.54
N VAL A 1051 -23.33 35.44 15.63
CA VAL A 1051 -21.95 35.96 15.64
C VAL A 1051 -21.03 34.95 14.96
N PHE A 1052 -21.11 33.66 15.35
CA PHE A 1052 -20.34 32.59 14.70
C PHE A 1052 -20.57 32.57 13.18
N GLY A 1053 -21.83 32.58 12.74
CA GLY A 1053 -22.18 32.59 11.32
C GLY A 1053 -21.66 33.82 10.56
N LYS A 1054 -21.65 35.01 11.19
CA LYS A 1054 -21.10 36.24 10.59
C LYS A 1054 -19.56 36.23 10.52
N VAL A 1055 -18.89 35.82 11.59
CA VAL A 1055 -17.42 35.71 11.64
C VAL A 1055 -16.94 34.65 10.65
N SER A 1056 -17.49 33.43 10.72
CA SER A 1056 -17.15 32.33 9.80
C SER A 1056 -17.34 32.72 8.33
N ARG A 1057 -18.45 33.38 7.98
CA ARG A 1057 -18.67 33.86 6.59
C ARG A 1057 -17.69 34.95 6.16
N ALA A 1058 -17.29 35.85 7.06
CA ALA A 1058 -16.27 36.86 6.76
C ALA A 1058 -14.86 36.25 6.60
N VAL A 1059 -14.52 35.25 7.41
CA VAL A 1059 -13.28 34.46 7.26
C VAL A 1059 -13.30 33.65 5.96
N TYR A 1060 -14.42 33.00 5.62
CA TYR A 1060 -14.61 32.33 4.33
C TYR A 1060 -14.39 33.27 3.15
N PHE A 1061 -14.97 34.48 3.17
CA PHE A 1061 -14.72 35.49 2.15
C PHE A 1061 -13.26 35.96 2.10
N ALA A 1062 -12.55 36.01 3.22
CA ALA A 1062 -11.12 36.31 3.25
C ALA A 1062 -10.28 35.23 2.55
N PHE A 1063 -10.51 33.95 2.91
CA PHE A 1063 -9.88 32.80 2.26
C PHE A 1063 -10.22 32.71 0.76
N ARG A 1064 -11.48 32.95 0.38
CA ARG A 1064 -11.92 33.05 -1.03
C ARG A 1064 -11.16 34.15 -1.78
N GLY A 1065 -10.96 35.30 -1.14
CA GLY A 1065 -10.17 36.41 -1.65
C GLY A 1065 -8.75 35.98 -2.02
N VAL A 1066 -8.03 35.33 -1.10
CA VAL A 1066 -6.69 34.79 -1.35
C VAL A 1066 -6.70 33.73 -2.46
N VAL A 1067 -7.49 32.67 -2.27
CA VAL A 1067 -7.40 31.44 -3.08
C VAL A 1067 -7.77 31.68 -4.55
N LEU A 1068 -8.76 32.53 -4.82
CA LEU A 1068 -9.11 32.90 -6.20
C LEU A 1068 -8.24 34.06 -6.73
N GLY A 1069 -7.99 35.11 -5.94
CA GLY A 1069 -7.34 36.34 -6.41
C GLY A 1069 -5.82 36.26 -6.57
N GLY A 1070 -5.12 35.44 -5.78
CA GLY A 1070 -3.67 35.25 -5.85
C GLY A 1070 -2.82 36.46 -5.40
N GLY A 1071 -1.63 36.19 -4.86
CA GLY A 1071 -0.62 37.20 -4.51
C GLY A 1071 -1.16 38.48 -3.85
N ALA A 1072 -0.74 39.64 -4.36
CA ALA A 1072 -1.09 40.95 -3.79
C ALA A 1072 -2.59 41.30 -3.92
N LYS A 1073 -3.27 40.87 -4.99
CA LYS A 1073 -4.72 41.04 -5.15
C LYS A 1073 -5.47 40.26 -4.09
N GLY A 1074 -5.09 39.00 -3.88
CA GLY A 1074 -5.64 38.11 -2.87
C GLY A 1074 -5.50 38.68 -1.45
N LYS A 1075 -4.35 39.28 -1.12
CA LYS A 1075 -4.16 40.00 0.15
C LYS A 1075 -5.11 41.21 0.28
N LYS A 1076 -5.20 42.09 -0.73
CA LYS A 1076 -6.15 43.23 -0.71
C LYS A 1076 -7.61 42.78 -0.51
N LEU A 1077 -8.01 41.69 -1.17
CA LEU A 1077 -9.34 41.08 -1.01
C LEU A 1077 -9.56 40.46 0.38
N ALA A 1078 -8.54 39.84 0.97
CA ALA A 1078 -8.64 39.20 2.28
C ALA A 1078 -8.74 40.21 3.43
N GLU A 1079 -8.05 41.35 3.31
CA GLU A 1079 -8.11 42.41 4.31
C GLU A 1079 -9.50 43.07 4.39
N ALA A 1080 -10.23 43.21 3.29
CA ALA A 1080 -11.53 43.90 3.27
C ALA A 1080 -12.59 43.32 4.24
N PRO A 1081 -12.89 41.99 4.26
CA PRO A 1081 -13.81 41.40 5.23
C PRO A 1081 -13.20 41.34 6.65
N LEU A 1082 -11.89 41.12 6.80
CA LEU A 1082 -11.24 41.09 8.13
C LEU A 1082 -11.23 42.48 8.80
N ARG A 1083 -11.08 43.57 8.03
CA ARG A 1083 -11.25 44.94 8.53
C ARG A 1083 -12.68 45.19 9.06
N ARG A 1084 -13.71 44.59 8.46
CA ARG A 1084 -15.10 44.68 8.98
C ARG A 1084 -15.29 43.96 10.32
N LEU A 1085 -14.52 42.90 10.60
CA LEU A 1085 -14.45 42.28 11.93
C LEU A 1085 -13.55 43.06 12.91
N GLY A 1086 -12.69 43.95 12.39
CA GLY A 1086 -11.67 44.66 13.16
C GLY A 1086 -10.36 43.88 13.33
N THR A 1087 -10.18 42.78 12.61
CA THR A 1087 -9.16 41.74 12.84
C THR A 1087 -8.13 41.67 11.72
N ALA A 1088 -7.78 42.83 11.13
CA ALA A 1088 -6.91 42.92 9.95
C ALA A 1088 -5.52 42.26 10.13
N LYS A 1089 -5.01 42.17 11.38
CA LYS A 1089 -3.77 41.43 11.71
C LYS A 1089 -3.79 39.96 11.27
N LEU A 1090 -4.97 39.33 11.17
CA LEU A 1090 -5.11 37.95 10.69
C LEU A 1090 -4.90 37.80 9.17
N ALA A 1091 -4.81 38.90 8.39
CA ALA A 1091 -4.71 38.82 6.94
C ALA A 1091 -3.48 38.03 6.46
N ASP A 1092 -2.29 38.24 7.06
CA ASP A 1092 -1.10 37.48 6.68
C ASP A 1092 -1.16 35.99 7.07
N ARG A 1093 -1.94 35.65 8.10
CA ARG A 1093 -2.21 34.26 8.49
C ARG A 1093 -3.16 33.57 7.50
N VAL A 1094 -4.20 34.30 7.05
CA VAL A 1094 -5.13 33.85 6.00
C VAL A 1094 -4.43 33.75 4.64
N VAL A 1095 -3.52 34.67 4.30
CA VAL A 1095 -2.70 34.59 3.09
C VAL A 1095 -1.85 33.30 3.12
N LYS A 1096 -1.02 33.09 4.14
CA LYS A 1096 -0.18 31.87 4.23
C LYS A 1096 -0.99 30.57 4.13
N ALA A 1097 -2.15 30.49 4.79
CA ALA A 1097 -3.03 29.32 4.73
C ALA A 1097 -3.70 29.15 3.35
N GLY A 1098 -4.07 30.26 2.69
CA GLY A 1098 -4.63 30.26 1.34
C GLY A 1098 -3.60 29.93 0.24
N GLU A 1099 -2.34 30.36 0.41
CA GLU A 1099 -1.23 30.02 -0.50
C GLU A 1099 -1.01 28.49 -0.60
N VAL A 1100 -1.13 27.77 0.52
CA VAL A 1100 -1.10 26.30 0.55
C VAL A 1100 -2.22 25.71 -0.31
N LEU A 1101 -3.45 26.25 -0.24
CA LEU A 1101 -4.58 25.80 -1.07
C LEU A 1101 -4.38 26.13 -2.55
N ILE A 1102 -3.75 27.27 -2.90
CA ILE A 1102 -3.41 27.60 -4.29
C ILE A 1102 -2.43 26.57 -4.85
N LYS A 1103 -1.35 26.24 -4.11
CA LYS A 1103 -0.41 25.20 -4.53
C LYS A 1103 -1.11 23.85 -4.70
N MET A 1104 -1.93 23.45 -3.73
CA MET A 1104 -2.72 22.22 -3.80
C MET A 1104 -3.66 22.17 -5.01
N ALA A 1105 -4.35 23.27 -5.33
CA ALA A 1105 -5.24 23.34 -6.49
C ALA A 1105 -4.46 23.12 -7.80
N VAL A 1106 -3.34 23.84 -7.97
CA VAL A 1106 -2.48 23.77 -9.17
C VAL A 1106 -1.83 22.39 -9.34
N ILE A 1107 -1.39 21.77 -8.24
CA ILE A 1107 -0.78 20.43 -8.29
C ILE A 1107 -1.85 19.35 -8.51
N SER A 1108 -3.02 19.48 -7.87
CA SER A 1108 -4.14 18.56 -8.08
C SER A 1108 -4.73 18.66 -9.49
N GLU A 1109 -4.76 19.84 -10.11
CA GLU A 1109 -5.14 19.98 -11.52
C GLU A 1109 -4.11 19.28 -12.45
N LYS A 1110 -2.81 19.41 -12.18
CA LYS A 1110 -1.76 18.72 -12.94
C LYS A 1110 -1.83 17.19 -12.79
N VAL A 1111 -2.06 16.67 -11.58
CA VAL A 1111 -2.08 15.22 -11.30
C VAL A 1111 -3.44 14.60 -11.60
N HIS A 1112 -4.54 15.17 -11.09
CA HIS A 1112 -5.88 14.57 -11.14
C HIS A 1112 -6.81 15.21 -12.20
N GLY A 1113 -6.37 16.27 -12.90
CA GLY A 1113 -7.12 16.95 -13.97
C GLY A 1113 -7.78 16.03 -15.02
N PRO A 1114 -7.17 14.92 -15.48
CA PRO A 1114 -7.83 13.97 -16.38
C PRO A 1114 -9.08 13.31 -15.77
N TRP A 1115 -9.05 12.96 -14.48
CA TRP A 1115 -10.20 12.41 -13.75
C TRP A 1115 -11.23 13.50 -13.46
N TYR A 1116 -10.82 14.73 -13.13
CA TYR A 1116 -11.74 15.87 -13.00
C TYR A 1116 -12.46 16.17 -14.33
N LYS A 1117 -11.78 16.07 -15.48
CA LYS A 1117 -12.42 16.18 -16.81
C LYS A 1117 -13.49 15.10 -17.01
N ALA A 1118 -13.19 13.84 -16.67
CA ALA A 1118 -14.13 12.73 -16.76
C ALA A 1118 -15.28 12.74 -15.74
N LEU A 1119 -15.22 13.60 -14.71
CA LEU A 1119 -16.28 13.78 -13.69
C LEU A 1119 -17.06 15.10 -13.84
N ALA A 1120 -16.49 16.13 -14.49
CA ALA A 1120 -17.08 17.46 -14.61
C ALA A 1120 -17.74 17.75 -15.97
N LEU A 1121 -17.51 16.89 -16.97
CA LEU A 1121 -18.39 16.73 -18.14
C LEU A 1121 -19.71 16.11 -17.67
#